data_AF-A0A6S6M5J2-F1
#
_entry.id   AF-A0A6S6M5J2-F1
#
_cell.length_a   1.000
_cell.length_b   1.000
_cell.length_c   1.000
_cell.angle_alpha   90.00
_cell.angle_beta   90.00
_cell.angle_gamma   90.00
#
_symmetry.space_group_name_H-M   'P 1'
#
loop_
_entity.id
_entity.type
_entity.pdbx_description
1 polymer ?
#
loop_
_entity_poly.entity_id
_entity_poly.type
_entity_poly.pdbx_seq_one_letter_code
_entity_poly.pdbx_strand_id
1 'polypeptide(L)'
;MKPYREIFPNAEQQEVTLELPRKTGRIPKGNYSFLEYYCTEPDDDCRQVMVSVINEKSRPKATIRFALDASGAFTGPYLDPASYQSPYAQDLAQTFTDLLNARPEWQQRIQRRYREVRELADKKPYSGSPFPKPGQIWYRLTSPPELEDVLEESLKHGRAGASPSSPSVKQPGTGPAKGVAATGMQRFVDLYAKAQAGPVGAMLAVQEELRRHLLADPFAGEELAALLPPLCRRSPQDDEKIDAALRLLHDMLDFYQVEIEGGRAGAKSQMERFQGALARRVMMENQDIDLSLTVARILSESRVELIAELRDADKRLLRTGTDRTDLQAPEEEDLLTGIARSLKDMGMVSPFAGADEILQLSAASDAELRAPVISELMTADDPFLREIAALMLFHPDPAHALEVSRLLVAIEGGRIGHETLRRLIMARNWFPADVRRNVDQAITNARKARIECAPLPKPLPLTVYASSIDGSGAQNFQLLLQEDAGFSSCFILLKQGTGVAASSVEQIKSRPERDKLVVKLAHGSSYLESSPQYLDLRVCQALADGVANGVTPNHWFVRIAELLGRDRWKGTPLDAGNELLLLRDEIDSLSPALLEESEYVGALEESGRWLLDFPAFFGSWAETGDAAAGEVDAAMTGRGRGVDASVIARVFTNLLEPKRDAWLDRLVVETLWLRHARSAPLKWQRMYHVAQAVADRTVALKEIPLMTAVAHRTVELYRVSRKEGKGSK
;
A
#
# COMPACT_ATOMS: atom_id res chain seq x y z
N MET A 1 -19.49 -0.44 8.48
CA MET A 1 -20.94 -0.52 8.81
C MET A 1 -21.68 -1.27 7.71
N LYS A 2 -22.71 -2.06 8.04
CA LYS A 2 -23.53 -2.82 7.08
C LYS A 2 -25.00 -2.43 7.15
N PRO A 3 -25.76 -2.49 6.05
CA PRO A 3 -27.19 -2.21 6.07
C PRO A 3 -27.91 -3.29 6.87
N TYR A 4 -28.93 -2.89 7.65
CA TYR A 4 -29.62 -3.81 8.56
C TYR A 4 -30.16 -5.08 7.87
N ARG A 5 -30.61 -4.99 6.62
CA ARG A 5 -31.11 -6.14 5.84
C ARG A 5 -30.03 -7.14 5.47
N GLU A 6 -28.79 -6.70 5.26
CA GLU A 6 -27.68 -7.63 5.02
C GLU A 6 -27.33 -8.40 6.31
N ILE A 7 -27.52 -7.75 7.46
CA ILE A 7 -27.30 -8.37 8.78
C ILE A 7 -28.46 -9.33 9.13
N PHE A 8 -29.70 -8.94 8.83
CA PHE A 8 -30.92 -9.71 9.07
C PHE A 8 -31.76 -9.86 7.79
N PRO A 9 -31.43 -10.82 6.91
CA PRO A 9 -32.08 -10.99 5.60
C PRO A 9 -33.60 -11.25 5.65
N ASN A 10 -34.08 -11.83 6.75
CA ASN A 10 -35.48 -12.23 6.95
C ASN A 10 -36.33 -11.17 7.68
N ALA A 11 -35.76 -10.01 8.02
CA ALA A 11 -36.51 -8.96 8.73
C ALA A 11 -37.48 -8.21 7.80
N GLU A 12 -38.66 -7.86 8.30
CA GLU A 12 -39.66 -7.10 7.54
C GLU A 12 -39.16 -5.71 7.13
N GLN A 13 -39.41 -5.34 5.86
CA GLN A 13 -38.97 -4.10 5.25
C GLN A 13 -39.90 -2.94 5.65
N GLN A 14 -39.61 -2.32 6.80
CA GLN A 14 -40.18 -1.04 7.18
C GLN A 14 -39.25 0.10 6.75
N GLU A 15 -39.23 0.40 5.45
CA GLU A 15 -38.52 1.57 4.92
C GLU A 15 -39.28 2.85 5.25
N VAL A 16 -38.55 3.86 5.73
CA VAL A 16 -39.12 5.21 5.79
C VAL A 16 -38.86 5.83 4.44
N THR A 17 -39.94 6.20 3.76
CA THR A 17 -39.90 6.86 2.46
C THR A 17 -40.36 8.31 2.59
N LEU A 18 -39.82 9.14 1.71
CA LEU A 18 -40.20 10.52 1.50
C LEU A 18 -40.64 10.66 0.05
N GLU A 19 -41.94 10.85 -0.16
CA GLU A 19 -42.52 11.10 -1.48
C GLU A 19 -42.65 12.60 -1.69
N LEU A 20 -41.96 13.13 -2.70
CA LEU A 20 -42.05 14.54 -3.07
C LEU A 20 -42.79 14.68 -4.41
N PRO A 21 -44.10 15.00 -4.41
CA PRO A 21 -44.89 15.11 -5.66
C PRO A 21 -44.52 16.35 -6.48
N ARG A 22 -43.85 17.33 -5.87
CA ARG A 22 -43.29 18.55 -6.47
C ARG A 22 -41.92 18.84 -5.85
N LYS A 23 -41.13 19.69 -6.50
CA LYS A 23 -39.84 20.15 -5.95
C LYS A 23 -40.08 20.89 -4.62
N THR A 24 -39.39 20.47 -3.57
CA THR A 24 -39.47 21.07 -2.23
C THR A 24 -38.08 21.55 -1.84
N GLY A 25 -37.91 22.86 -1.63
CA GLY A 25 -36.58 23.46 -1.46
C GLY A 25 -35.70 23.23 -2.70
N ARG A 26 -34.48 22.70 -2.51
CA ARG A 26 -33.60 22.27 -3.60
C ARG A 26 -33.78 20.79 -3.97
N ILE A 27 -34.59 20.03 -3.22
CA ILE A 27 -34.80 18.60 -3.44
C ILE A 27 -35.70 18.40 -4.67
N PRO A 28 -35.23 17.68 -5.71
CA PRO A 28 -36.05 17.35 -6.87
C PRO A 28 -37.27 16.49 -6.52
N LYS A 29 -38.33 16.59 -7.33
CA LYS A 29 -39.49 15.68 -7.31
C LYS A 29 -39.01 14.21 -7.41
N GLY A 30 -39.60 13.33 -6.61
CA GLY A 30 -39.34 11.90 -6.65
C GLY A 30 -39.50 11.25 -5.27
N ASN A 31 -39.33 9.94 -5.22
CA ASN A 31 -39.34 9.16 -3.99
C ASN A 31 -37.92 8.92 -3.49
N TYR A 32 -37.76 9.07 -2.18
CA TYR A 32 -36.50 8.86 -1.48
C TYR A 32 -36.70 7.86 -0.35
N SER A 33 -35.78 6.92 -0.16
CA SER A 33 -35.79 5.97 0.96
C SER A 33 -34.62 6.22 1.89
N PHE A 34 -34.85 6.11 3.20
CA PHE A 34 -33.82 6.19 4.25
C PHE A 34 -33.37 4.78 4.63
N LEU A 35 -32.13 4.42 4.26
CA LEU A 35 -31.53 3.12 4.57
C LEU A 35 -30.59 3.21 5.77
N GLU A 36 -30.83 2.40 6.79
CA GLU A 36 -30.10 2.38 8.06
C GLU A 36 -28.92 1.38 8.03
N TYR A 37 -27.74 1.84 8.45
CA TYR A 37 -26.48 1.09 8.52
C TYR A 37 -25.93 1.08 9.94
N TYR A 38 -25.41 -0.08 10.35
CA TYR A 38 -24.96 -0.35 11.72
C TYR A 38 -23.52 -0.87 11.75
N CYS A 39 -22.79 -0.59 12.83
CA CYS A 39 -21.48 -1.20 13.06
C CYS A 39 -21.64 -2.71 13.25
N THR A 40 -20.66 -3.50 12.80
CA THR A 40 -20.60 -4.97 12.96
C THR A 40 -19.27 -5.43 13.53
N GLU A 41 -18.42 -4.50 13.99
CA GLU A 41 -17.16 -4.84 14.64
C GLU A 41 -17.44 -5.44 16.02
N PRO A 42 -16.77 -6.55 16.41
CA PRO A 42 -16.91 -7.13 17.74
C PRO A 42 -16.41 -6.19 18.82
N ASP A 43 -17.14 -6.11 19.94
CA ASP A 43 -16.81 -5.33 21.15
C ASP A 43 -16.71 -3.80 20.95
N ASP A 44 -17.22 -3.27 19.82
CA ASP A 44 -17.34 -1.83 19.56
C ASP A 44 -18.76 -1.30 19.89
N ASP A 45 -18.93 -0.53 20.98
CA ASP A 45 -20.19 0.17 21.30
C ASP A 45 -20.15 1.65 20.89
N CYS A 46 -19.84 1.94 19.63
CA CYS A 46 -19.75 3.31 19.12
C CYS A 46 -21.07 4.12 19.18
N ARG A 47 -22.23 3.46 19.29
CA ARG A 47 -23.58 4.06 19.35
C ARG A 47 -23.93 4.99 18.20
N GLN A 48 -23.25 4.82 17.08
CA GLN A 48 -23.48 5.58 15.86
C GLN A 48 -24.33 4.80 14.86
N VAL A 49 -25.18 5.54 14.15
CA VAL A 49 -25.96 5.03 13.02
C VAL A 49 -25.66 5.89 11.80
N MET A 50 -25.45 5.22 10.67
CA MET A 50 -25.33 5.87 9.38
C MET A 50 -26.61 5.64 8.57
N VAL A 51 -27.13 6.69 7.93
CA VAL A 51 -28.34 6.66 7.12
C VAL A 51 -28.00 7.11 5.71
N SER A 52 -28.19 6.24 4.73
CA SER A 52 -28.07 6.57 3.30
C SER A 52 -29.44 6.89 2.73
N VAL A 53 -29.61 8.11 2.22
CA VAL A 53 -30.80 8.54 1.48
C VAL A 53 -30.63 8.18 0.02
N ILE A 54 -31.41 7.23 -0.47
CA ILE A 54 -31.39 6.80 -1.88
C ILE A 54 -32.60 7.31 -2.63
N ASN A 55 -32.49 7.53 -3.94
CA ASN A 55 -33.64 7.81 -4.79
C ASN A 55 -34.26 6.52 -5.37
N GLU A 56 -35.34 6.65 -6.14
CA GLU A 56 -36.01 5.55 -6.88
C GLU A 56 -35.09 4.67 -7.73
N LYS A 57 -33.91 5.17 -8.14
CA LYS A 57 -32.91 4.42 -8.91
C LYS A 57 -31.86 3.76 -8.01
N SER A 58 -32.11 3.66 -6.72
CA SER A 58 -31.21 3.15 -5.69
C SER A 58 -29.85 3.86 -5.64
N ARG A 59 -29.77 5.12 -6.10
CA ARG A 59 -28.53 5.90 -6.05
C ARG A 59 -28.49 6.75 -4.78
N PRO A 60 -27.38 6.74 -4.00
CA PRO A 60 -27.25 7.59 -2.82
C PRO A 60 -27.26 9.06 -3.19
N LYS A 61 -27.94 9.87 -2.37
CA LYS A 61 -28.12 11.32 -2.52
C LYS A 61 -27.69 12.11 -1.30
N ALA A 62 -27.76 11.52 -0.11
CA ALA A 62 -27.15 12.04 1.09
C ALA A 62 -26.74 10.88 1.98
N THR A 63 -25.60 11.00 2.65
CA THR A 63 -25.20 10.09 3.72
C THR A 63 -25.12 10.88 5.02
N ILE A 64 -25.88 10.45 6.01
CA ILE A 64 -26.09 11.15 7.28
C ILE A 64 -25.55 10.27 8.41
N ARG A 65 -24.85 10.84 9.37
CA ARG A 65 -24.40 10.14 10.59
C ARG A 65 -24.99 10.83 11.81
N PHE A 66 -25.34 10.06 12.84
CA PHE A 66 -25.74 10.59 14.13
C PHE A 66 -25.53 9.57 15.24
N ALA A 67 -25.30 10.03 16.47
CA ALA A 67 -25.23 9.19 17.66
C ALA A 67 -26.61 9.01 18.33
N LEU A 68 -26.79 7.87 18.98
CA LEU A 68 -28.01 7.54 19.74
C LEU A 68 -28.03 8.14 21.15
N ASP A 69 -26.93 8.72 21.61
CA ASP A 69 -26.80 9.36 22.92
C ASP A 69 -27.35 10.80 22.92
N ALA A 70 -27.82 11.24 24.08
CA ALA A 70 -28.44 12.57 24.26
C ALA A 70 -27.43 13.71 24.41
N SER A 71 -26.15 13.39 24.53
CA SER A 71 -25.05 14.33 24.75
C SER A 71 -23.74 13.73 24.23
N GLY A 72 -22.87 14.55 23.64
CA GLY A 72 -21.65 14.11 22.99
C GLY A 72 -21.28 15.01 21.80
N ALA A 73 -20.09 14.84 21.26
CA ALA A 73 -19.64 15.50 20.03
C ALA A 73 -20.48 15.09 18.82
N PHE A 74 -20.94 13.84 18.81
CA PHE A 74 -21.78 13.29 17.75
C PHE A 74 -23.29 13.50 17.96
N THR A 75 -23.70 14.35 18.91
CA THR A 75 -25.13 14.63 19.15
C THR A 75 -25.71 15.45 18.00
N GLY A 76 -26.66 14.85 17.28
CA GLY A 76 -27.31 15.47 16.12
C GLY A 76 -26.94 14.79 14.80
N PRO A 77 -27.86 14.74 13.84
CA PRO A 77 -27.53 14.37 12.47
C PRO A 77 -26.57 15.37 11.83
N TYR A 78 -25.56 14.84 11.12
CA TYR A 78 -24.66 15.61 10.27
C TYR A 78 -24.39 14.84 8.96
N LEU A 79 -23.95 15.56 7.92
CA LEU A 79 -23.58 14.94 6.65
C LEU A 79 -22.19 14.30 6.76
N ASP A 80 -22.06 13.04 6.35
CA ASP A 80 -20.78 12.34 6.36
C ASP A 80 -19.81 12.94 5.31
N PRO A 81 -18.66 13.50 5.71
CA PRO A 81 -17.74 14.15 4.78
C PRO A 81 -17.01 13.16 3.87
N ALA A 82 -16.90 11.89 4.27
CA ALA A 82 -16.22 10.84 3.52
C ALA A 82 -17.11 10.17 2.44
N SER A 83 -18.40 10.49 2.41
CA SER A 83 -19.37 9.89 1.48
C SER A 83 -19.81 10.89 0.40
N TYR A 84 -20.29 10.36 -0.73
CA TYR A 84 -20.91 11.18 -1.76
C TYR A 84 -22.12 11.96 -1.23
N GLN A 85 -22.12 13.28 -1.41
CA GLN A 85 -23.24 14.17 -1.09
C GLN A 85 -23.75 14.85 -2.36
N SER A 86 -25.06 14.81 -2.60
CA SER A 86 -25.67 15.57 -3.70
C SER A 86 -25.74 17.08 -3.38
N PRO A 87 -25.92 17.96 -4.38
CA PRO A 87 -26.05 19.42 -4.16
C PRO A 87 -27.22 19.85 -3.27
N TYR A 88 -28.16 18.94 -2.97
CA TYR A 88 -29.32 19.16 -2.11
C TYR A 88 -29.29 18.23 -0.88
N ALA A 89 -28.14 17.65 -0.54
CA ALA A 89 -27.98 16.76 0.61
C ALA A 89 -28.30 17.45 1.95
N GLN A 90 -28.00 18.75 2.07
CA GLN A 90 -28.32 19.52 3.27
C GLN A 90 -29.83 19.60 3.53
N ASP A 91 -30.64 19.81 2.48
CA ASP A 91 -32.10 19.82 2.59
C ASP A 91 -32.64 18.42 2.93
N LEU A 92 -32.03 17.35 2.39
CA LEU A 92 -32.37 15.97 2.73
C LEU A 92 -32.02 15.64 4.20
N ALA A 93 -30.88 16.09 4.70
CA ALA A 93 -30.47 15.89 6.08
C ALA A 93 -31.32 16.69 7.07
N GLN A 94 -31.72 17.90 6.69
CA GLN A 94 -32.71 18.66 7.45
C GLN A 94 -34.05 17.92 7.49
N THR A 95 -34.53 17.43 6.34
CA THR A 95 -35.79 16.66 6.26
C THR A 95 -35.73 15.37 7.08
N PHE A 96 -34.58 14.67 7.06
CA PHE A 96 -34.33 13.51 7.93
C PHE A 96 -34.45 13.89 9.41
N THR A 97 -33.81 14.99 9.82
CA THR A 97 -33.82 15.47 11.20
C THR A 97 -35.24 15.82 11.65
N ASP A 98 -36.01 16.48 10.78
CA ASP A 98 -37.41 16.85 11.06
C ASP A 98 -38.30 15.61 11.19
N LEU A 99 -38.13 14.62 10.30
CA LEU A 99 -38.85 13.35 10.37
C LEU A 99 -38.47 12.52 11.61
N LEU A 100 -37.20 12.51 11.99
CA LEU A 100 -36.71 11.82 13.17
C LEU A 100 -37.31 12.41 14.46
N ASN A 101 -37.41 13.75 14.53
CA ASN A 101 -38.05 14.45 15.66
C ASN A 101 -39.58 14.28 15.67
N ALA A 102 -40.22 14.24 14.50
CA ALA A 102 -41.67 14.11 14.37
C ALA A 102 -42.20 12.68 14.61
N ARG A 103 -41.33 11.67 14.55
CA ARG A 103 -41.68 10.23 14.64
C ARG A 103 -40.89 9.52 15.74
N PRO A 104 -41.31 9.63 17.02
CA PRO A 104 -40.66 8.92 18.13
C PRO A 104 -40.58 7.40 17.92
N GLU A 105 -41.57 6.80 17.24
CA GLU A 105 -41.59 5.39 16.86
C GLU A 105 -40.43 5.00 15.93
N TRP A 106 -39.96 5.92 15.08
CA TRP A 106 -38.81 5.69 14.22
C TRP A 106 -37.51 5.68 15.04
N GLN A 107 -37.36 6.63 15.96
CA GLN A 107 -36.22 6.64 16.89
C GLN A 107 -36.16 5.36 17.72
N GLN A 108 -37.31 4.90 18.24
CA GLN A 108 -37.40 3.65 18.99
C GLN A 108 -36.98 2.44 18.15
N ARG A 109 -37.36 2.42 16.86
CA ARG A 109 -36.96 1.35 15.92
C ARG A 109 -35.45 1.33 15.71
N ILE A 110 -34.82 2.48 15.49
CA ILE A 110 -33.38 2.57 15.27
C ILE A 110 -32.62 2.06 16.51
N GLN A 111 -33.03 2.46 17.72
CA GLN A 111 -32.45 2.00 18.98
C GLN A 111 -32.60 0.48 19.17
N ARG A 112 -33.78 -0.08 18.86
CA ARG A 112 -34.02 -1.53 18.92
C ARG A 112 -33.12 -2.28 17.94
N ARG A 113 -33.04 -1.84 16.69
CA ARG A 113 -32.20 -2.44 15.64
C ARG A 113 -30.71 -2.38 15.99
N TYR A 114 -30.25 -1.28 16.57
CA TYR A 114 -28.88 -1.17 17.05
C TYR A 114 -28.58 -2.26 18.09
N ARG A 115 -29.47 -2.46 19.08
CA ARG A 115 -29.33 -3.50 20.09
C ARG A 115 -29.22 -4.90 19.47
N GLU A 116 -30.13 -5.24 18.56
CA GLU A 116 -30.13 -6.53 17.86
C GLU A 116 -28.81 -6.78 17.11
N VAL A 117 -28.27 -5.74 16.45
CA VAL A 117 -26.98 -5.84 15.75
C VAL A 117 -25.82 -6.04 16.72
N ARG A 118 -25.80 -5.35 17.87
CA ARG A 118 -24.76 -5.55 18.91
C ARG A 118 -24.83 -6.94 19.52
N GLU A 119 -26.02 -7.44 19.82
CA GLU A 119 -26.21 -8.80 20.33
C GLU A 119 -25.71 -9.87 19.37
N LEU A 120 -25.91 -9.67 18.06
CA LEU A 120 -25.39 -10.56 17.03
C LEU A 120 -23.86 -10.46 16.87
N ALA A 121 -23.30 -9.24 16.85
CA ALA A 121 -21.88 -9.02 16.66
C ALA A 121 -21.05 -9.53 17.85
N ASP A 122 -21.52 -9.28 19.07
CA ASP A 122 -20.81 -9.60 20.31
C ASP A 122 -21.16 -10.99 20.85
N LYS A 123 -22.18 -11.66 20.29
CA LYS A 123 -22.69 -12.97 20.72
C LYS A 123 -23.10 -13.02 22.20
N LYS A 124 -23.51 -11.89 22.76
CA LYS A 124 -23.93 -11.72 24.17
C LYS A 124 -25.07 -10.69 24.25
N PRO A 125 -25.93 -10.73 25.28
CA PRO A 125 -26.95 -9.70 25.48
C PRO A 125 -26.33 -8.30 25.58
N TYR A 126 -26.99 -7.30 25.00
CA TYR A 126 -26.46 -5.94 25.01
C TYR A 126 -26.38 -5.38 26.42
N SER A 127 -25.18 -5.01 26.86
CA SER A 127 -24.88 -4.52 28.21
C SER A 127 -24.55 -3.02 28.28
N GLY A 128 -24.79 -2.26 27.21
CA GLY A 128 -24.52 -0.82 27.19
C GLY A 128 -25.53 -0.01 28.02
N SER A 129 -25.13 1.20 28.42
CA SER A 129 -25.99 2.22 29.04
C SER A 129 -27.32 2.39 28.31
N PRO A 130 -28.44 2.63 29.03
CA PRO A 130 -29.77 2.74 28.44
C PRO A 130 -29.86 3.91 27.45
N PHE A 131 -30.54 3.68 26.33
CA PHE A 131 -30.81 4.74 25.37
C PHE A 131 -31.78 5.77 25.95
N PRO A 132 -31.68 7.03 25.54
CA PRO A 132 -32.66 8.08 25.86
C PRO A 132 -34.05 7.67 25.40
N LYS A 133 -35.10 8.06 26.15
CA LYS A 133 -36.47 7.72 25.78
C LYS A 133 -36.81 8.34 24.41
N PRO A 134 -37.51 7.62 23.51
CA PRO A 134 -37.92 8.18 22.23
C PRO A 134 -38.69 9.49 22.41
N GLY A 135 -38.34 10.53 21.64
CA GLY A 135 -38.92 11.88 21.76
C GLY A 135 -38.33 12.74 22.89
N GLN A 136 -37.40 12.23 23.69
CA GLN A 136 -36.70 13.01 24.73
C GLN A 136 -35.54 13.84 24.14
N ILE A 137 -34.93 13.37 23.05
CA ILE A 137 -33.90 14.12 22.33
C ILE A 137 -34.56 14.91 21.21
N TRP A 138 -34.38 16.22 21.22
CA TRP A 138 -34.71 17.06 20.08
C TRP A 138 -33.46 17.29 19.25
N TYR A 139 -33.35 16.57 18.13
CA TYR A 139 -32.18 16.66 17.26
C TYR A 139 -32.17 17.97 16.48
N ARG A 140 -30.97 18.51 16.25
CA ARG A 140 -30.72 19.59 15.30
C ARG A 140 -29.67 19.11 14.30
N LEU A 141 -29.80 19.53 13.06
CA LEU A 141 -28.76 19.28 12.04
C LEU A 141 -27.51 20.04 12.48
N THR A 142 -26.40 19.32 12.67
CA THR A 142 -25.11 19.87 13.07
C THR A 142 -24.11 19.77 11.92
N SER A 143 -23.03 20.55 12.04
CA SER A 143 -21.83 20.32 11.22
C SER A 143 -21.14 19.03 11.68
N PRO A 144 -20.34 18.38 10.82
CA PRO A 144 -19.50 17.26 11.25
C PRO A 144 -18.66 17.67 12.48
N PRO A 145 -18.53 16.79 13.49
CA PRO A 145 -17.75 17.09 14.68
C PRO A 145 -16.28 17.32 14.32
N GLU A 146 -15.64 18.23 15.03
CA GLU A 146 -14.20 18.47 14.88
C GLU A 146 -13.43 17.23 15.36
N LEU A 147 -12.30 16.94 14.72
CA LEU A 147 -11.50 15.73 14.97
C LEU A 147 -11.11 15.60 16.45
N GLU A 148 -10.87 16.73 17.11
CA GLU A 148 -10.61 16.84 18.55
C GLU A 148 -11.74 16.24 19.38
N ASP A 149 -12.99 16.58 19.05
CA ASP A 149 -14.17 16.12 19.77
C ASP A 149 -14.42 14.62 19.50
N VAL A 150 -14.13 14.15 18.28
CA VAL A 150 -14.18 12.73 17.89
C VAL A 150 -13.19 11.89 18.71
N LEU A 151 -11.97 12.40 18.90
CA LEU A 151 -10.92 11.73 19.69
C LEU A 151 -11.26 11.71 21.18
N GLU A 152 -11.74 12.83 21.74
CA GLU A 152 -12.17 12.89 23.15
C GLU A 152 -13.32 11.94 23.45
N GLU A 153 -14.25 11.77 22.52
CA GLU A 153 -15.36 10.84 22.66
C GLU A 153 -14.93 9.38 22.50
N SER A 154 -14.00 9.08 21.59
CA SER A 154 -13.45 7.73 21.41
C SER A 154 -12.69 7.24 22.67
N LEU A 155 -11.97 8.14 23.34
CA LEU A 155 -11.27 7.84 24.60
C LEU A 155 -12.20 7.54 25.77
N LYS A 156 -13.41 8.12 25.79
CA LYS A 156 -14.43 7.84 26.83
C LYS A 156 -14.98 6.41 26.72
N HIS A 157 -15.10 5.88 25.51
CA HIS A 157 -15.65 4.54 25.26
C HIS A 157 -14.61 3.42 25.42
N GLY A 158 -13.30 3.73 25.31
CA GLY A 158 -12.21 2.76 25.51
C GLY A 158 -11.92 2.33 26.95
N ARG A 159 -12.48 3.02 27.97
CA ARG A 159 -12.34 2.65 29.39
C ARG A 159 -13.55 1.88 29.90
N ALA A 160 -13.65 0.59 29.58
CA ALA A 160 -14.60 -0.29 30.26
C ALA A 160 -14.12 -0.55 31.71
N GLY A 161 -14.65 0.21 32.68
CA GLY A 161 -14.41 -0.10 34.10
C GLY A 161 -14.53 1.03 35.13
N ALA A 162 -14.92 2.26 34.79
CA ALA A 162 -15.10 3.31 35.79
C ALA A 162 -16.59 3.63 36.00
N SER A 163 -17.10 3.34 37.21
CA SER A 163 -18.42 3.77 37.67
C SER A 163 -18.59 5.30 37.55
N PRO A 164 -19.80 5.81 37.26
CA PRO A 164 -20.04 7.24 37.15
C PRO A 164 -19.91 7.89 38.53
N SER A 165 -18.91 8.75 38.72
CA SER A 165 -18.90 9.69 39.83
C SER A 165 -19.93 10.78 39.58
N SER A 166 -20.78 11.01 40.58
CA SER A 166 -21.88 11.98 40.59
C SER A 166 -21.46 13.40 40.16
N PRO A 167 -22.36 14.20 39.58
CA PRO A 167 -22.03 15.52 39.07
C PRO A 167 -21.72 16.47 40.23
N SER A 168 -20.48 16.96 40.28
CA SER A 168 -20.11 18.06 41.17
C SER A 168 -20.50 19.38 40.51
N VAL A 169 -21.43 20.08 41.17
CA VAL A 169 -21.77 21.47 40.88
C VAL A 169 -20.51 22.33 41.07
N LYS A 170 -19.99 22.94 40.01
CA LYS A 170 -18.98 24.00 40.12
C LYS A 170 -19.63 25.37 39.94
N GLN A 171 -19.57 26.15 41.02
CA GLN A 171 -19.81 27.58 41.04
C GLN A 171 -18.77 28.35 40.18
N PRO A 172 -19.12 29.55 39.71
CA PRO A 172 -18.29 30.33 38.79
C PRO A 172 -17.16 31.06 39.55
N GLY A 173 -15.91 30.75 39.22
CA GLY A 173 -14.76 31.49 39.73
C GLY A 173 -13.46 30.72 39.58
N THR A 174 -12.52 31.33 38.87
CA THR A 174 -11.12 30.91 38.66
C THR A 174 -10.91 29.55 37.98
N GLY A 175 -11.21 29.52 36.68
CA GLY A 175 -10.57 28.55 35.77
C GLY A 175 -9.11 28.93 35.53
N PRO A 176 -8.19 27.95 35.38
CA PRO A 176 -6.83 28.21 34.94
C PRO A 176 -6.86 28.78 33.52
N ALA A 177 -5.88 29.64 33.22
CA ALA A 177 -5.79 30.39 31.97
C ALA A 177 -6.04 29.52 30.72
N LYS A 178 -6.96 29.97 29.85
CA LYS A 178 -7.13 29.43 28.50
C LYS A 178 -5.80 29.56 27.77
N GLY A 179 -5.09 28.44 27.57
CA GLY A 179 -4.01 28.36 26.60
C GLY A 179 -4.55 28.68 25.21
N VAL A 180 -3.78 29.44 24.43
CA VAL A 180 -4.08 29.77 23.03
C VAL A 180 -4.30 28.46 22.27
N ALA A 181 -5.41 28.35 21.51
CA ALA A 181 -5.66 27.17 20.68
C ALA A 181 -4.49 26.95 19.71
N ALA A 182 -3.90 25.75 19.72
CA ALA A 182 -2.82 25.41 18.79
C ALA A 182 -3.31 25.54 17.35
N THR A 183 -2.52 26.16 16.48
CA THR A 183 -2.79 26.32 15.05
C THR A 183 -1.67 25.68 14.23
N GLY A 184 -1.95 25.29 12.98
CA GLY A 184 -0.97 24.68 12.08
C GLY A 184 -0.45 23.32 12.56
N MET A 185 0.84 23.04 12.36
CA MET A 185 1.47 21.77 12.70
C MET A 185 1.51 21.47 14.21
N GLN A 186 1.43 22.49 15.08
CA GLN A 186 1.33 22.30 16.53
C GLN A 186 0.05 21.56 16.92
N ARG A 187 -1.04 21.80 16.19
CA ARG A 187 -2.32 21.08 16.36
C ARG A 187 -2.13 19.59 16.07
N PHE A 188 -1.40 19.24 15.01
CA PHE A 188 -1.15 17.85 14.64
C PHE A 188 -0.27 17.12 15.66
N VAL A 189 0.73 17.79 16.25
CA VAL A 189 1.50 17.22 17.37
C VAL A 189 0.58 16.85 18.54
N ASP A 190 -0.33 17.76 18.93
CA ASP A 190 -1.29 17.51 20.01
C ASP A 190 -2.30 16.39 19.65
N LEU A 191 -2.74 16.32 18.39
CA LEU A 191 -3.63 15.25 17.90
C LEU A 191 -2.94 13.88 17.88
N TYR A 192 -1.68 13.81 17.43
CA TYR A 192 -0.89 12.58 17.46
C TYR A 192 -0.67 12.09 18.90
N ALA A 193 -0.30 12.99 19.82
CA ALA A 193 -0.14 12.64 21.23
C ALA A 193 -1.44 12.09 21.84
N LYS A 194 -2.59 12.73 21.55
CA LYS A 194 -3.91 12.24 21.99
C LYS A 194 -4.29 10.90 21.36
N ALA A 195 -4.01 10.69 20.07
CA ALA A 195 -4.37 9.48 19.36
C ALA A 195 -3.50 8.27 19.74
N GLN A 196 -2.24 8.49 20.16
CA GLN A 196 -1.37 7.42 20.68
C GLN A 196 -1.97 6.73 21.92
N ALA A 197 -2.72 7.46 22.75
CA ALA A 197 -3.41 6.91 23.91
C ALA A 197 -4.78 6.28 23.60
N GLY A 198 -5.22 6.31 22.33
CA GLY A 198 -6.54 5.86 21.88
C GLY A 198 -6.54 4.56 21.06
N PRO A 199 -7.73 4.08 20.65
CA PRO A 199 -7.85 2.90 19.77
C PRO A 199 -7.21 3.15 18.40
N VAL A 200 -6.76 2.09 17.72
CA VAL A 200 -6.02 2.17 16.44
C VAL A 200 -6.72 3.03 15.37
N GLY A 201 -8.06 3.01 15.32
CA GLY A 201 -8.86 3.83 14.39
C GLY A 201 -8.70 5.35 14.59
N ALA A 202 -8.36 5.80 15.80
CA ALA A 202 -8.11 7.21 16.11
C ALA A 202 -6.86 7.72 15.37
N MET A 203 -5.78 6.95 15.36
CA MET A 203 -4.53 7.30 14.67
C MET A 203 -4.74 7.38 13.16
N LEU A 204 -5.49 6.43 12.58
CA LEU A 204 -5.82 6.44 11.15
C LEU A 204 -6.63 7.69 10.74
N ALA A 205 -7.56 8.13 11.59
CA ALA A 205 -8.32 9.35 11.33
C ALA A 205 -7.44 10.61 11.36
N VAL A 206 -6.49 10.69 12.31
CA VAL A 206 -5.51 11.79 12.38
C VAL A 206 -4.58 11.80 11.17
N GLN A 207 -4.11 10.63 10.74
CA GLN A 207 -3.27 10.49 9.54
C GLN A 207 -4.01 10.93 8.26
N GLU A 208 -5.29 10.61 8.13
CA GLU A 208 -6.08 11.04 6.98
C GLU A 208 -6.34 12.56 6.96
N GLU A 209 -6.57 13.16 8.13
CA GLU A 209 -6.66 14.62 8.26
C GLU A 209 -5.31 15.30 7.97
N LEU A 210 -4.21 14.71 8.44
CA LEU A 210 -2.86 15.18 8.15
C LEU A 210 -2.64 15.21 6.63
N ARG A 211 -2.96 14.14 5.91
CA ARG A 211 -2.84 14.11 4.43
C ARG A 211 -3.60 15.25 3.77
N ARG A 212 -4.86 15.50 4.16
CA ARG A 212 -5.63 16.63 3.62
C ARG A 212 -4.97 17.97 3.92
N HIS A 213 -4.41 18.14 5.12
CA HIS A 213 -3.69 19.35 5.49
C HIS A 213 -2.42 19.55 4.67
N LEU A 214 -1.59 18.51 4.49
CA LEU A 214 -0.38 18.58 3.68
C LEU A 214 -0.66 18.85 2.19
N LEU A 215 -1.81 18.42 1.69
CA LEU A 215 -2.28 18.75 0.34
C LEU A 215 -2.72 20.21 0.22
N ALA A 216 -3.30 20.77 1.27
CA ALA A 216 -3.80 22.14 1.30
C ALA A 216 -2.72 23.19 1.61
N ASP A 217 -1.77 22.86 2.49
CA ASP A 217 -0.72 23.76 2.96
C ASP A 217 0.66 23.38 2.42
N PRO A 218 1.22 24.15 1.46
CA PRO A 218 2.52 23.87 0.90
C PRO A 218 3.72 24.19 1.81
N PHE A 219 3.50 24.74 3.00
CA PHE A 219 4.54 25.13 3.97
C PHE A 219 4.52 24.32 5.28
N ALA A 220 3.64 23.31 5.38
CA ALA A 220 3.51 22.48 6.58
C ALA A 220 4.83 21.79 6.98
N GLY A 221 5.66 21.41 6.02
CA GLY A 221 6.99 20.84 6.29
C GLY A 221 7.92 21.82 7.02
N GLU A 222 8.02 23.04 6.51
CA GLU A 222 8.82 24.09 7.14
C GLU A 222 8.30 24.47 8.54
N GLU A 223 6.99 24.44 8.73
CA GLU A 223 6.37 24.69 10.03
C GLU A 223 6.75 23.60 11.05
N LEU A 224 6.64 22.32 10.70
CA LEU A 224 7.05 21.23 11.58
C LEU A 224 8.55 21.32 11.93
N ALA A 225 9.41 21.56 10.94
CA ALA A 225 10.85 21.71 11.16
C ALA A 225 11.19 22.85 12.13
N ALA A 226 10.39 23.93 12.16
CA ALA A 226 10.55 25.02 13.11
C ALA A 226 10.03 24.69 14.52
N LEU A 227 9.06 23.76 14.64
CA LEU A 227 8.48 23.33 15.91
C LEU A 227 9.34 22.31 16.67
N LEU A 228 10.12 21.48 15.96
CA LEU A 228 10.92 20.41 16.58
C LEU A 228 11.92 20.95 17.65
N PRO A 229 12.81 21.92 17.36
CA PRO A 229 13.76 22.41 18.37
C PRO A 229 13.15 22.99 19.66
N PRO A 230 12.11 23.86 19.62
CA PRO A 230 11.51 24.39 20.84
C PRO A 230 10.66 23.37 21.61
N LEU A 231 10.17 22.30 20.97
CA LEU A 231 9.47 21.20 21.66
C LEU A 231 10.44 20.35 22.49
N CYS A 232 11.59 19.97 21.92
CA CYS A 232 12.57 19.10 22.60
C CYS A 232 13.40 19.81 23.68
N ARG A 233 13.43 21.15 23.70
CA ARG A 233 14.07 21.93 24.79
C ARG A 233 13.22 22.02 26.06
N ARG A 234 11.96 21.57 26.05
CA ARG A 234 11.05 21.67 27.20
C ARG A 234 11.16 20.45 28.11
N SER A 235 10.80 20.66 29.37
CA SER A 235 10.93 19.77 30.54
C SER A 235 10.56 18.29 30.26
N PRO A 236 11.08 17.30 31.01
CA PRO A 236 10.74 15.86 30.91
C PRO A 236 9.26 15.46 31.12
N GLN A 237 8.34 16.44 31.11
CA GLN A 237 6.89 16.24 31.17
C GLN A 237 6.24 16.27 29.77
N ASP A 238 7.02 16.50 28.70
CA ASP A 238 6.57 16.60 27.31
C ASP A 238 7.04 15.41 26.43
N ASP A 239 7.57 14.32 27.00
CA ASP A 239 8.09 13.16 26.25
C ASP A 239 7.06 12.60 25.23
N GLU A 240 5.78 12.50 25.62
CA GLU A 240 4.69 12.06 24.73
C GLU A 240 4.50 13.01 23.51
N LYS A 241 4.73 14.31 23.69
CA LYS A 241 4.64 15.29 22.60
C LYS A 241 5.85 15.25 21.69
N ILE A 242 7.02 14.97 22.24
CA ILE A 242 8.26 14.78 21.48
C ILE A 242 8.10 13.52 20.60
N ASP A 243 7.68 12.40 21.17
CA ASP A 243 7.41 11.17 20.43
C ASP A 243 6.34 11.36 19.35
N ALA A 244 5.26 12.09 19.67
CA ALA A 244 4.23 12.45 18.71
C ALA A 244 4.77 13.30 17.55
N ALA A 245 5.63 14.29 17.82
CA ALA A 245 6.24 15.14 16.80
C ALA A 245 7.23 14.37 15.91
N LEU A 246 8.00 13.43 16.47
CA LEU A 246 8.91 12.57 15.72
C LEU A 246 8.16 11.55 14.85
N ARG A 247 7.06 10.97 15.36
CA ARG A 247 6.16 10.12 14.57
C ARG A 247 5.52 10.89 13.41
N LEU A 248 5.10 12.12 13.67
CA LEU A 248 4.55 13.04 12.67
C LEU A 248 5.57 13.39 11.58
N LEU A 249 6.84 13.61 11.94
CA LEU A 249 7.95 13.80 10.99
C LEU A 249 8.08 12.59 10.06
N HIS A 250 8.09 11.37 10.59
CA HIS A 250 8.17 10.14 9.79
C HIS A 250 6.99 10.04 8.81
N ASP A 251 5.75 10.19 9.29
CA ASP A 251 4.55 10.11 8.45
C ASP A 251 4.51 11.19 7.35
N MET A 252 5.06 12.39 7.60
CA MET A 252 5.18 13.44 6.59
C MET A 252 6.23 13.12 5.51
N LEU A 253 7.38 12.55 5.90
CA LEU A 253 8.40 12.11 4.95
C LEU A 253 7.85 11.00 4.04
N ASP A 254 7.18 10.01 4.63
CA ASP A 254 6.52 8.93 3.88
C ASP A 254 5.43 9.46 2.94
N PHE A 255 4.60 10.39 3.41
CA PHE A 255 3.58 11.01 2.57
C PHE A 255 4.19 11.68 1.35
N TYR A 256 5.18 12.57 1.52
CA TYR A 256 5.78 13.26 0.39
C TYR A 256 6.52 12.30 -0.55
N GLN A 257 7.11 11.22 -0.04
CA GLN A 257 7.73 10.19 -0.87
C GLN A 257 6.69 9.48 -1.76
N VAL A 258 5.57 9.05 -1.18
CA VAL A 258 4.45 8.44 -1.92
C VAL A 258 3.91 9.39 -2.99
N GLU A 259 3.78 10.68 -2.67
CA GLU A 259 3.31 11.69 -3.63
C GLU A 259 4.31 11.97 -4.76
N ILE A 260 5.62 11.87 -4.50
CA ILE A 260 6.67 11.96 -5.52
C ILE A 260 6.61 10.75 -6.45
N GLU A 261 6.49 9.54 -5.88
CA GLU A 261 6.34 8.30 -6.65
C GLU A 261 5.04 8.28 -7.47
N GLY A 262 3.97 8.88 -6.93
CA GLY A 262 2.70 9.09 -7.61
C GLY A 262 2.69 10.23 -8.65
N GLY A 263 3.79 10.98 -8.78
CA GLY A 263 3.94 12.04 -9.79
C GLY A 263 3.16 13.32 -9.50
N ARG A 264 2.82 13.65 -8.24
CA ARG A 264 2.08 14.88 -7.94
C ARG A 264 2.94 16.13 -8.19
N ALA A 265 2.39 17.07 -8.96
CA ALA A 265 3.00 18.37 -9.19
C ALA A 265 3.29 19.13 -7.88
N GLY A 266 4.54 19.52 -7.68
CA GLY A 266 5.00 20.28 -6.52
C GLY A 266 5.39 19.43 -5.30
N ALA A 267 5.13 18.12 -5.29
CA ALA A 267 5.52 17.23 -4.18
C ALA A 267 7.03 17.21 -3.97
N LYS A 268 7.80 17.11 -5.06
CA LYS A 268 9.27 17.19 -5.03
C LYS A 268 9.76 18.50 -4.42
N SER A 269 9.24 19.63 -4.89
CA SER A 269 9.64 20.95 -4.36
C SER A 269 9.20 21.17 -2.91
N GLN A 270 8.08 20.59 -2.47
CA GLN A 270 7.65 20.60 -1.07
C GLN A 270 8.59 19.76 -0.20
N MET A 271 8.96 18.56 -0.66
CA MET A 271 9.94 17.70 0.00
C MET A 271 11.31 18.38 0.12
N GLU A 272 11.81 18.99 -0.94
CA GLU A 272 13.09 19.74 -0.94
C GLU A 272 13.06 20.90 0.06
N ARG A 273 11.95 21.65 0.15
CA ARG A 273 11.81 22.72 1.14
C ARG A 273 11.75 22.19 2.56
N PHE A 274 11.03 21.09 2.78
CA PHE A 274 10.95 20.45 4.09
C PHE A 274 12.33 19.99 4.56
N GLN A 275 13.06 19.26 3.71
CA GLN A 275 14.43 18.83 3.99
C GLN A 275 15.38 20.02 4.21
N GLY A 276 15.26 21.08 3.42
CA GLY A 276 16.04 22.30 3.62
C GLY A 276 15.71 23.03 4.93
N ALA A 277 14.47 22.94 5.40
CA ALA A 277 14.08 23.45 6.71
C ALA A 277 14.63 22.57 7.85
N LEU A 278 14.62 21.24 7.72
CA LEU A 278 15.24 20.32 8.69
C LEU A 278 16.75 20.56 8.80
N ALA A 279 17.44 20.69 7.65
CA ALA A 279 18.88 20.97 7.62
C ALA A 279 19.22 22.25 8.39
N ARG A 280 18.47 23.33 8.14
CA ARG A 280 18.70 24.62 8.81
C ARG A 280 18.28 24.59 10.27
N ARG A 281 17.02 24.26 10.57
CA ARG A 281 16.42 24.43 11.90
C ARG A 281 16.85 23.37 12.90
N VAL A 282 17.04 22.13 12.44
CA VAL A 282 17.35 20.99 13.30
C VAL A 282 18.84 20.66 13.25
N MET A 283 19.45 20.56 12.07
CA MET A 283 20.85 20.10 12.00
C MET A 283 21.90 21.21 12.21
N MET A 284 21.58 22.47 11.87
CA MET A 284 22.55 23.57 11.94
C MET A 284 22.28 24.58 13.07
N GLU A 285 21.03 25.04 13.23
CA GLU A 285 20.66 26.08 14.20
C GLU A 285 20.35 25.52 15.60
N ASN A 286 20.09 24.21 15.71
CA ASN A 286 19.76 23.59 16.97
C ASN A 286 21.00 23.28 17.80
N GLN A 287 20.87 23.38 19.12
CA GLN A 287 21.94 23.05 20.08
C GLN A 287 21.71 21.68 20.74
N ASP A 288 20.53 21.08 20.54
CA ASP A 288 20.18 19.76 21.06
C ASP A 288 20.65 18.69 20.07
N ILE A 289 21.74 18.02 20.45
CA ILE A 289 22.40 17.00 19.64
C ILE A 289 21.55 15.73 19.58
N ASP A 290 20.81 15.38 20.65
CA ASP A 290 20.02 14.16 20.72
C ASP A 290 18.81 14.25 19.77
N LEU A 291 18.16 15.41 19.70
CA LEU A 291 17.14 15.67 18.67
C LEU A 291 17.73 15.56 17.26
N SER A 292 18.91 16.12 17.05
CA SER A 292 19.56 16.12 15.74
C SER A 292 19.91 14.70 15.29
N LEU A 293 20.43 13.86 16.19
CA LEU A 293 20.72 12.45 15.94
C LEU A 293 19.45 11.62 15.72
N THR A 294 18.38 11.92 16.46
CA THR A 294 17.08 11.24 16.30
C THR A 294 16.45 11.55 14.95
N VAL A 295 16.50 12.82 14.51
CA VAL A 295 16.02 13.21 13.17
C VAL A 295 16.89 12.61 12.08
N ALA A 296 18.21 12.54 12.26
CA ALA A 296 19.12 11.86 11.33
C ALA A 296 18.76 10.37 11.17
N ARG A 297 18.46 9.69 12.29
CA ARG A 297 17.99 8.31 12.29
C ARG A 297 16.67 8.14 11.52
N ILE A 298 15.67 8.98 11.79
CA ILE A 298 14.38 8.93 11.07
C ILE A 298 14.57 9.15 9.57
N LEU A 299 15.46 10.07 9.17
CA LEU A 299 15.81 10.29 7.76
C LEU A 299 16.46 9.05 7.14
N SER A 300 17.33 8.35 7.87
CA SER A 300 17.99 7.11 7.40
C SER A 300 17.04 5.92 7.29
N GLU A 301 16.03 5.84 8.15
CA GLU A 301 14.98 4.81 8.11
C GLU A 301 13.93 5.10 7.01
N SER A 302 13.80 6.38 6.61
CA SER A 302 12.92 6.80 5.52
C SER A 302 13.51 6.48 4.14
N ARG A 303 12.65 6.19 3.17
CA ARG A 303 13.06 5.92 1.76
C ARG A 303 13.36 7.19 0.95
N VAL A 304 13.57 8.32 1.63
CA VAL A 304 13.66 9.65 1.01
C VAL A 304 15.07 9.93 0.51
N GLU A 305 15.20 10.36 -0.75
CA GLU A 305 16.47 10.87 -1.26
C GLU A 305 16.80 12.23 -0.62
N LEU A 306 17.93 12.31 0.10
CA LEU A 306 18.33 13.52 0.81
C LEU A 306 18.93 14.57 -0.13
N ILE A 307 18.51 15.84 -0.01
CA ILE A 307 19.15 16.98 -0.68
C ILE A 307 20.58 17.20 -0.16
N ALA A 308 21.43 17.82 -0.98
CA ALA A 308 22.84 18.02 -0.67
C ALA A 308 23.06 18.76 0.67
N GLU A 309 22.26 19.79 0.94
CA GLU A 309 22.35 20.61 2.14
C GLU A 309 22.08 19.81 3.42
N LEU A 310 21.06 18.95 3.39
CA LEU A 310 20.69 18.11 4.53
C LEU A 310 21.72 16.98 4.72
N ARG A 311 22.16 16.37 3.62
CA ARG A 311 23.21 15.35 3.61
C ARG A 311 24.54 15.86 4.18
N ASP A 312 24.93 17.09 3.83
CA ASP A 312 26.15 17.70 4.36
C ASP A 312 26.03 18.08 5.84
N ALA A 313 24.84 18.52 6.28
CA ALA A 313 24.57 18.82 7.68
C ALA A 313 24.62 17.55 8.53
N ASP A 314 24.00 16.47 8.05
CA ASP A 314 24.00 15.15 8.68
C ASP A 314 25.42 14.57 8.81
N LYS A 315 26.23 14.65 7.75
CA LYS A 315 27.66 14.26 7.78
C LYS A 315 28.48 15.03 8.81
N ARG A 316 28.21 16.33 8.99
CA ARG A 316 28.89 17.14 10.02
C ARG A 316 28.50 16.69 11.41
N LEU A 317 27.21 16.44 11.63
CA LEU A 317 26.68 15.97 12.91
C LEU A 317 27.31 14.63 13.32
N LEU A 318 27.35 13.66 12.40
CA LEU A 318 27.96 12.34 12.63
C LEU A 318 29.44 12.43 13.04
N ARG A 319 30.22 13.32 12.42
CA ARG A 319 31.63 13.57 12.79
C ARG A 319 31.80 14.16 14.20
N THR A 320 30.88 15.02 14.64
CA THR A 320 30.85 15.54 16.02
C THR A 320 30.32 14.53 17.04
N GLY A 321 29.46 13.59 16.63
CA GLY A 321 28.92 12.51 17.47
C GLY A 321 29.94 11.38 17.74
N THR A 322 30.81 11.09 16.77
CA THR A 322 31.91 10.12 16.91
C THR A 322 32.99 10.55 17.90
N ASP A 323 33.14 11.85 18.18
CA ASP A 323 34.09 12.36 19.18
C ASP A 323 33.54 12.32 20.62
N ARG A 324 32.23 12.04 20.80
CA ARG A 324 31.52 12.12 22.10
C ARG A 324 30.98 10.81 22.63
N THR A 325 31.00 9.75 21.83
CA THR A 325 30.89 8.41 22.41
C THR A 325 32.21 8.14 23.11
N ASP A 326 32.23 8.38 24.43
CA ASP A 326 33.22 7.83 25.34
C ASP A 326 33.30 6.32 25.09
N LEU A 327 34.17 5.94 24.17
CA LEU A 327 34.85 4.66 24.19
C LEU A 327 35.69 4.70 25.47
N GLN A 328 35.07 4.33 26.59
CA GLN A 328 35.71 3.28 27.38
C GLN A 328 35.99 2.17 26.39
N ALA A 329 37.23 2.14 25.89
CA ALA A 329 37.70 1.09 25.01
C ALA A 329 37.28 -0.24 25.65
N PRO A 330 36.34 -1.00 25.04
CA PRO A 330 36.34 -2.42 25.30
C PRO A 330 37.69 -2.90 24.81
N GLU A 331 38.37 -3.70 25.62
CA GLU A 331 39.57 -4.44 25.21
C GLU A 331 39.36 -4.95 23.78
N GLU A 332 40.34 -4.71 22.89
CA GLU A 332 40.34 -5.01 21.45
C GLU A 332 39.56 -6.29 21.10
N GLU A 333 38.25 -6.14 20.92
CA GLU A 333 37.43 -7.22 20.41
C GLU A 333 37.40 -7.06 18.89
N ASP A 334 37.93 -8.07 18.21
CA ASP A 334 37.91 -8.18 16.76
C ASP A 334 36.51 -7.87 16.22
N LEU A 335 36.40 -6.93 15.28
CA LEU A 335 35.15 -6.43 14.69
C LEU A 335 34.24 -7.59 14.23
N LEU A 336 34.85 -8.64 13.67
CA LEU A 336 34.15 -9.85 13.23
C LEU A 336 33.57 -10.64 14.40
N THR A 337 34.28 -10.69 15.53
CA THR A 337 33.82 -11.36 16.75
C THR A 337 32.64 -10.62 17.36
N GLY A 338 32.66 -9.28 17.34
CA GLY A 338 31.54 -8.43 17.77
C GLY A 338 30.29 -8.60 16.89
N ILE A 339 30.45 -8.58 15.55
CA ILE A 339 29.34 -8.79 14.60
C ILE A 339 28.76 -10.21 14.76
N ALA A 340 29.62 -11.24 14.80
CA ALA A 340 29.18 -12.63 14.95
C ALA A 340 28.41 -12.86 16.26
N ARG A 341 28.88 -12.25 17.36
CA ARG A 341 28.22 -12.31 18.66
C ARG A 341 26.87 -11.61 18.60
N SER A 342 26.80 -10.40 18.07
CA SER A 342 25.54 -9.64 17.95
C SER A 342 24.48 -10.41 17.15
N LEU A 343 24.85 -10.99 16.00
CA LEU A 343 23.95 -11.82 15.20
C LEU A 343 23.48 -13.07 15.96
N LYS A 344 24.37 -13.73 16.72
CA LYS A 344 24.03 -14.89 17.56
C LYS A 344 23.13 -14.51 18.73
N ASP A 345 23.38 -13.39 19.38
CA ASP A 345 22.58 -12.87 20.51
C ASP A 345 21.17 -12.48 20.08
N MET A 346 21.00 -12.00 18.83
CA MET A 346 19.69 -11.79 18.20
C MET A 346 18.98 -13.09 17.80
N GLY A 347 19.60 -14.26 18.03
CA GLY A 347 19.02 -15.57 17.71
C GLY A 347 18.95 -15.86 16.21
N MET A 348 19.75 -15.18 15.38
CA MET A 348 19.71 -15.33 13.93
C MET A 348 20.34 -16.64 13.49
N VAL A 349 19.52 -17.55 12.98
CA VAL A 349 19.96 -18.89 12.50
C VAL A 349 20.08 -18.94 10.97
N SER A 350 19.53 -17.95 10.25
CA SER A 350 19.50 -17.91 8.79
C SER A 350 20.47 -16.87 8.24
N PRO A 351 21.40 -17.23 7.33
CA PRO A 351 22.26 -16.27 6.64
C PRO A 351 21.47 -15.21 5.85
N PHE A 352 20.25 -15.54 5.39
CA PHE A 352 19.39 -14.57 4.70
C PHE A 352 18.89 -13.47 5.65
N ALA A 353 18.46 -13.85 6.85
CA ALA A 353 18.04 -12.88 7.86
C ALA A 353 19.25 -12.05 8.36
N GLY A 354 20.42 -12.69 8.49
CA GLY A 354 21.67 -11.98 8.80
C GLY A 354 22.07 -10.98 7.71
N ALA A 355 21.82 -11.29 6.43
CA ALA A 355 22.06 -10.35 5.33
C ALA A 355 21.14 -9.13 5.39
N ASP A 356 19.85 -9.30 5.73
CA ASP A 356 18.95 -8.16 5.96
C ASP A 356 19.49 -7.24 7.06
N GLU A 357 19.91 -7.80 8.19
CA GLU A 357 20.42 -7.03 9.33
C GLU A 357 21.68 -6.24 8.95
N ILE A 358 22.66 -6.91 8.33
CA ILE A 358 23.90 -6.25 7.90
C ILE A 358 23.63 -5.21 6.81
N LEU A 359 22.69 -5.45 5.90
CA LEU A 359 22.31 -4.46 4.88
C LEU A 359 21.62 -3.24 5.49
N GLN A 360 20.77 -3.43 6.50
CA GLN A 360 20.16 -2.33 7.26
C GLN A 360 21.21 -1.50 8.00
N LEU A 361 22.15 -2.16 8.69
CA LEU A 361 23.29 -1.48 9.35
C LEU A 361 24.21 -0.78 8.34
N SER A 362 24.41 -1.38 7.17
CA SER A 362 25.23 -0.83 6.08
C SER A 362 24.56 0.37 5.38
N ALA A 363 23.22 0.43 5.37
CA ALA A 363 22.48 1.57 4.82
C ALA A 363 22.70 2.85 5.65
N ALA A 364 22.94 2.70 6.95
CA ALA A 364 23.31 3.79 7.86
C ALA A 364 24.83 4.12 7.85
N SER A 365 25.65 3.35 7.11
CA SER A 365 27.11 3.46 7.10
C SER A 365 27.66 4.14 5.83
N ASP A 366 28.82 4.79 5.92
CA ASP A 366 29.47 5.44 4.77
C ASP A 366 29.81 4.41 3.67
N ALA A 367 29.65 4.81 2.40
CA ALA A 367 30.00 4.00 1.24
C ALA A 367 31.46 3.53 1.26
N GLU A 368 32.36 4.35 1.81
CA GLU A 368 33.78 4.01 1.94
C GLU A 368 34.04 2.90 2.97
N LEU A 369 33.16 2.73 3.97
CA LEU A 369 33.29 1.73 5.03
C LEU A 369 32.61 0.40 4.69
N ARG A 370 31.73 0.37 3.67
CA ARG A 370 31.00 -0.85 3.27
C ARG A 370 31.91 -1.93 2.70
N ALA A 371 32.81 -1.57 1.77
CA ALA A 371 33.65 -2.56 1.10
C ALA A 371 34.62 -3.29 2.05
N PRO A 372 35.32 -2.59 2.98
CA PRO A 372 36.18 -3.24 3.96
C PRO A 372 35.42 -4.22 4.85
N VAL A 373 34.24 -3.84 5.37
CA VAL A 373 33.41 -4.71 6.22
C VAL A 373 32.98 -5.96 5.47
N ILE A 374 32.50 -5.83 4.23
CA ILE A 374 32.11 -6.98 3.41
C ILE A 374 33.31 -7.87 3.12
N SER A 375 34.47 -7.28 2.84
CA SER A 375 35.72 -8.02 2.62
C SER A 375 36.11 -8.83 3.86
N GLU A 376 36.06 -8.23 5.05
CA GLU A 376 36.35 -8.93 6.30
C GLU A 376 35.37 -10.10 6.53
N LEU A 377 34.06 -9.85 6.42
CA LEU A 377 33.03 -10.90 6.54
C LEU A 377 33.25 -12.06 5.55
N MET A 378 33.67 -11.73 4.33
CA MET A 378 33.91 -12.71 3.26
C MET A 378 35.18 -13.55 3.48
N THR A 379 36.15 -13.01 4.23
CA THR A 379 37.38 -13.72 4.61
C THR A 379 37.33 -14.37 5.99
N ALA A 380 36.31 -14.08 6.79
CA ALA A 380 36.14 -14.61 8.14
C ALA A 380 36.24 -16.14 8.22
N ASP A 381 36.69 -16.67 9.34
CA ASP A 381 36.78 -18.13 9.56
C ASP A 381 35.41 -18.79 9.78
N ASP A 382 34.42 -18.04 10.29
CA ASP A 382 33.04 -18.51 10.46
C ASP A 382 32.32 -18.62 9.10
N PRO A 383 31.91 -19.83 8.65
CA PRO A 383 31.17 -20.01 7.40
C PRO A 383 29.87 -19.21 7.32
N PHE A 384 29.21 -18.98 8.47
CA PHE A 384 27.95 -18.23 8.53
C PHE A 384 28.13 -16.78 8.06
N LEU A 385 29.21 -16.13 8.47
CA LEU A 385 29.54 -14.75 8.06
C LEU A 385 29.89 -14.69 6.58
N ARG A 386 30.63 -15.68 6.07
CA ARG A 386 30.96 -15.77 4.63
C ARG A 386 29.70 -15.94 3.78
N GLU A 387 28.72 -16.70 4.25
CA GLU A 387 27.42 -16.83 3.58
C GLU A 387 26.65 -15.51 3.54
N ILE A 388 26.61 -14.78 4.66
CA ILE A 388 25.99 -13.45 4.73
C ILE A 388 26.64 -12.51 3.71
N ALA A 389 27.97 -12.40 3.71
CA ALA A 389 28.70 -11.55 2.78
C ALA A 389 28.43 -11.88 1.32
N ALA A 390 28.33 -13.19 0.99
CA ALA A 390 28.01 -13.62 -0.37
C ALA A 390 26.58 -13.27 -0.80
N LEU A 391 25.62 -13.24 0.13
CA LEU A 391 24.23 -12.85 -0.16
C LEU A 391 24.08 -11.34 -0.46
N MET A 392 25.01 -10.51 -0.01
CA MET A 392 25.04 -9.07 -0.35
C MET A 392 25.27 -8.81 -1.85
N LEU A 393 25.70 -9.83 -2.61
CA LEU A 393 25.76 -9.80 -4.07
C LEU A 393 24.40 -9.47 -4.71
N PHE A 394 23.30 -9.82 -4.04
CA PHE A 394 21.92 -9.62 -4.50
C PHE A 394 21.32 -8.31 -3.97
N HIS A 395 22.14 -7.29 -3.79
CA HIS A 395 21.66 -5.95 -3.44
C HIS A 395 21.04 -5.26 -4.67
N PRO A 396 19.96 -4.48 -4.52
CA PRO A 396 19.32 -3.79 -5.64
C PRO A 396 20.20 -2.71 -6.29
N ASP A 397 21.18 -2.13 -5.57
CA ASP A 397 22.17 -1.21 -6.14
C ASP A 397 23.19 -1.96 -7.01
N PRO A 398 23.24 -1.70 -8.34
CA PRO A 398 24.19 -2.34 -9.25
C PRO A 398 25.66 -2.07 -8.89
N ALA A 399 25.98 -0.92 -8.30
CA ALA A 399 27.34 -0.60 -7.90
C ALA A 399 27.79 -1.49 -6.73
N HIS A 400 26.92 -1.69 -5.74
CA HIS A 400 27.13 -2.61 -4.64
C HIS A 400 27.31 -4.05 -5.13
N ALA A 401 26.41 -4.55 -5.97
CA ALA A 401 26.52 -5.90 -6.53
C ALA A 401 27.84 -6.10 -7.29
N LEU A 402 28.28 -5.11 -8.06
CA LEU A 402 29.55 -5.14 -8.77
C LEU A 402 30.74 -5.17 -7.81
N GLU A 403 30.73 -4.37 -6.74
CA GLU A 403 31.76 -4.37 -5.71
C GLU A 403 31.88 -5.73 -5.00
N VAL A 404 30.76 -6.27 -4.51
CA VAL A 404 30.72 -7.59 -3.85
C VAL A 404 31.21 -8.68 -4.82
N SER A 405 30.85 -8.60 -6.10
CA SER A 405 31.33 -9.56 -7.10
C SER A 405 32.85 -9.53 -7.29
N ARG A 406 33.49 -8.35 -7.17
CA ARG A 406 34.96 -8.23 -7.25
C ARG A 406 35.62 -8.82 -6.00
N LEU A 407 35.04 -8.61 -4.82
CA LEU A 407 35.51 -9.21 -3.57
C LEU A 407 35.45 -10.76 -3.65
N LEU A 408 34.36 -11.31 -4.19
CA LEU A 408 34.21 -12.77 -4.42
C LEU A 408 35.29 -13.34 -5.34
N VAL A 409 35.82 -12.56 -6.28
CA VAL A 409 36.94 -12.97 -7.14
C VAL A 409 38.28 -12.90 -6.42
N ALA A 410 38.44 -11.95 -5.50
CA ALA A 410 39.69 -11.68 -4.79
C ALA A 410 40.01 -12.69 -3.68
N ILE A 411 39.00 -13.30 -3.07
CA ILE A 411 39.20 -14.32 -2.03
C ILE A 411 39.75 -15.63 -2.60
N GLU A 412 40.40 -16.42 -1.74
CA GLU A 412 40.80 -17.79 -2.08
C GLU A 412 39.57 -18.65 -2.39
N GLY A 413 39.61 -19.40 -3.50
CA GLY A 413 38.48 -20.23 -3.92
C GLY A 413 38.01 -21.24 -2.86
N GLY A 414 38.91 -21.69 -1.97
CA GLY A 414 38.58 -22.58 -0.86
C GLY A 414 37.76 -21.95 0.26
N ARG A 415 37.65 -20.61 0.31
CA ARG A 415 36.82 -19.87 1.27
C ARG A 415 35.34 -19.83 0.86
N ILE A 416 35.04 -20.10 -0.41
CA ILE A 416 33.66 -20.18 -0.91
C ILE A 416 33.00 -21.46 -0.39
N GLY A 417 31.92 -21.33 0.37
CA GLY A 417 31.14 -22.45 0.90
C GLY A 417 30.41 -23.26 -0.19
N HIS A 418 30.05 -24.49 0.13
CA HIS A 418 29.37 -25.42 -0.78
C HIS A 418 27.99 -24.88 -1.24
N GLU A 419 27.25 -24.27 -0.32
CA GLU A 419 25.95 -23.63 -0.53
C GLU A 419 26.09 -22.35 -1.35
N THR A 420 27.10 -21.53 -1.04
CA THR A 420 27.42 -20.33 -1.82
C THR A 420 27.75 -20.71 -3.26
N LEU A 421 28.58 -21.74 -3.49
CA LEU A 421 28.87 -22.23 -4.83
C LEU A 421 27.60 -22.65 -5.58
N ARG A 422 26.68 -23.38 -4.93
CA ARG A 422 25.38 -23.74 -5.51
C ARG A 422 24.57 -22.50 -5.91
N ARG A 423 24.46 -21.51 -5.03
CA ARG A 423 23.72 -20.26 -5.27
C ARG A 423 24.31 -19.45 -6.42
N LEU A 424 25.64 -19.33 -6.49
CA LEU A 424 26.32 -18.66 -7.59
C LEU A 424 26.06 -19.36 -8.93
N ILE A 425 26.13 -20.70 -8.98
CA ILE A 425 25.83 -21.47 -10.19
C ILE A 425 24.39 -21.28 -10.65
N MET A 426 23.45 -21.30 -9.70
CA MET A 426 22.02 -21.10 -9.93
C MET A 426 21.73 -19.69 -10.47
N ALA A 427 22.30 -18.68 -9.84
CA ALA A 427 22.00 -17.28 -10.09
C ALA A 427 22.87 -16.59 -11.14
N ARG A 428 23.93 -17.23 -11.67
CA ARG A 428 24.90 -16.60 -12.59
C ARG A 428 24.27 -15.86 -13.78
N ASN A 429 23.10 -16.30 -14.26
CA ASN A 429 22.41 -15.69 -15.40
C ASN A 429 21.39 -14.62 -14.99
N TRP A 430 21.29 -14.29 -13.71
CA TRP A 430 20.40 -13.25 -13.18
C TRP A 430 21.10 -11.90 -13.09
N PHE A 431 22.41 -11.89 -13.33
CA PHE A 431 23.25 -10.70 -13.23
C PHE A 431 23.59 -10.12 -14.61
N PRO A 432 23.79 -8.79 -14.70
CA PRO A 432 24.36 -8.14 -15.87
C PRO A 432 25.76 -8.68 -16.21
N ALA A 433 26.22 -8.43 -17.45
CA ALA A 433 27.44 -9.04 -17.98
C ALA A 433 28.69 -8.85 -17.11
N ASP A 434 28.89 -7.66 -16.54
CA ASP A 434 30.08 -7.34 -15.75
C ASP A 434 30.12 -8.10 -14.42
N VAL A 435 28.98 -8.12 -13.71
CA VAL A 435 28.82 -8.87 -12.46
C VAL A 435 28.90 -10.38 -12.73
N ARG A 436 28.23 -10.84 -13.80
CA ARG A 436 28.23 -12.24 -14.23
C ARG A 436 29.64 -12.75 -14.53
N ARG A 437 30.50 -11.94 -15.17
CA ARG A 437 31.89 -12.30 -15.44
C ARG A 437 32.65 -12.59 -14.14
N ASN A 438 32.47 -11.77 -13.11
CA ASN A 438 33.10 -11.96 -11.81
C ASN A 438 32.53 -13.19 -11.09
N VAL A 439 31.21 -13.39 -11.13
CA VAL A 439 30.56 -14.59 -10.58
C VAL A 439 31.10 -15.87 -11.24
N ASP A 440 31.23 -15.88 -12.57
CA ASP A 440 31.79 -17.02 -13.31
C ASP A 440 33.25 -17.31 -12.94
N GLN A 441 34.02 -16.25 -12.66
CA GLN A 441 35.39 -16.38 -12.18
C GLN A 441 35.45 -16.93 -10.75
N ALA A 442 34.59 -16.47 -9.85
CA ALA A 442 34.49 -16.99 -8.48
C ALA A 442 34.08 -18.47 -8.46
N ILE A 443 33.10 -18.87 -9.30
CA ILE A 443 32.72 -20.28 -9.49
C ILE A 443 33.92 -21.11 -9.97
N THR A 444 34.70 -20.58 -10.91
CA THR A 444 35.90 -21.24 -11.43
C THR A 444 36.97 -21.41 -10.34
N ASN A 445 37.18 -20.38 -9.52
CA ASN A 445 38.13 -20.42 -8.40
C ASN A 445 37.73 -21.48 -7.37
N ALA A 446 36.46 -21.53 -6.97
CA ALA A 446 35.94 -22.55 -6.05
C ALA A 446 36.12 -23.99 -6.60
N ARG A 447 35.83 -24.21 -7.88
CA ARG A 447 36.01 -25.52 -8.52
C ARG A 447 37.48 -25.93 -8.59
N LYS A 448 38.40 -25.01 -8.87
CA LYS A 448 39.85 -25.28 -8.84
C LYS A 448 40.33 -25.67 -7.44
N ALA A 449 39.74 -25.07 -6.40
CA ALA A 449 39.96 -25.44 -5.02
C ALA A 449 39.25 -26.74 -4.59
N ARG A 450 38.59 -27.44 -5.54
CA ARG A 450 37.85 -28.71 -5.31
C ARG A 450 36.68 -28.59 -4.34
N ILE A 451 36.08 -27.40 -4.22
CA ILE A 451 34.82 -27.24 -3.49
C ILE A 451 33.71 -27.95 -4.24
N GLU A 452 33.03 -28.87 -3.56
CA GLU A 452 31.87 -29.58 -4.10
C GLU A 452 30.64 -28.69 -4.06
N CYS A 453 29.80 -28.75 -5.09
CA CYS A 453 28.52 -28.03 -5.07
C CYS A 453 27.56 -28.77 -4.13
N ALA A 454 26.99 -28.07 -3.15
CA ALA A 454 25.93 -28.63 -2.32
C ALA A 454 24.76 -29.11 -3.22
N PRO A 455 24.03 -30.18 -2.86
CA PRO A 455 22.81 -30.56 -3.55
C PRO A 455 21.69 -29.55 -3.27
N LEU A 456 20.72 -29.45 -4.19
CA LEU A 456 19.49 -28.70 -3.91
C LEU A 456 18.65 -29.44 -2.88
N PRO A 457 17.97 -28.71 -1.98
CA PRO A 457 16.94 -29.28 -1.14
C PRO A 457 15.84 -29.96 -1.98
N LYS A 458 15.19 -30.96 -1.39
CA LYS A 458 14.01 -31.59 -2.01
C LYS A 458 12.90 -30.53 -2.11
N PRO A 459 12.24 -30.37 -3.28
CA PRO A 459 11.18 -29.39 -3.43
C PRO A 459 10.00 -29.72 -2.51
N LEU A 460 9.53 -28.71 -1.79
CA LEU A 460 8.35 -28.81 -0.93
C LEU A 460 7.06 -28.80 -1.77
N PRO A 461 5.95 -29.39 -1.28
CA PRO A 461 4.65 -29.21 -1.89
C PRO A 461 4.28 -27.72 -1.99
N LEU A 462 3.96 -27.28 -3.20
CA LEU A 462 3.77 -25.87 -3.55
C LEU A 462 2.32 -25.62 -4.02
N THR A 463 1.71 -24.58 -3.46
CA THR A 463 0.53 -23.92 -4.04
C THR A 463 0.92 -22.53 -4.52
N VAL A 464 0.57 -22.18 -5.76
CA VAL A 464 0.87 -20.87 -6.35
C VAL A 464 -0.42 -20.07 -6.48
N TYR A 465 -0.40 -18.83 -6.01
CA TYR A 465 -1.42 -17.82 -6.31
C TYR A 465 -0.76 -16.70 -7.10
N ALA A 466 -1.29 -16.38 -8.27
CA ALA A 466 -0.81 -15.28 -9.09
C ALA A 466 -1.92 -14.23 -9.24
N SER A 467 -1.56 -12.96 -9.18
CA SER A 467 -2.50 -11.87 -9.45
C SER A 467 -2.68 -11.61 -10.94
N SER A 468 -3.75 -10.90 -11.30
CA SER A 468 -3.80 -10.13 -12.54
C SER A 468 -2.64 -9.13 -12.60
N ILE A 469 -2.21 -8.77 -13.81
CA ILE A 469 -1.34 -7.62 -14.06
C ILE A 469 -2.14 -6.34 -13.89
N ASP A 470 -1.60 -5.40 -13.12
CA ASP A 470 -2.21 -4.07 -12.99
C ASP A 470 -1.84 -3.11 -14.15
N GLY A 471 -2.46 -1.92 -14.16
CA GLY A 471 -2.18 -0.89 -15.18
C GLY A 471 -0.72 -0.42 -15.23
N SER A 472 0.08 -0.66 -14.18
CA SER A 472 1.50 -0.33 -14.15
C SER A 472 2.40 -1.44 -14.70
N GLY A 473 1.85 -2.63 -15.00
CA GLY A 473 2.63 -3.80 -15.43
C GLY A 473 3.19 -4.63 -14.28
N ALA A 474 2.65 -4.47 -13.06
CA ALA A 474 3.05 -5.25 -11.90
C ALA A 474 2.16 -6.49 -11.72
N GLN A 475 2.78 -7.61 -11.35
CA GLN A 475 2.11 -8.89 -11.04
C GLN A 475 2.71 -9.50 -9.78
N ASN A 476 1.84 -9.92 -8.87
CA ASN A 476 2.22 -10.51 -7.60
C ASN A 476 2.03 -12.03 -7.62
N PHE A 477 2.96 -12.74 -6.98
CA PHE A 477 2.86 -14.16 -6.69
C PHE A 477 2.93 -14.37 -5.18
N GLN A 478 1.95 -15.10 -4.65
CA GLN A 478 2.00 -15.66 -3.31
C GLN A 478 2.17 -17.17 -3.41
N LEU A 479 3.25 -17.69 -2.85
CA LEU A 479 3.58 -19.11 -2.84
C LEU A 479 3.39 -19.66 -1.43
N LEU A 480 2.67 -20.77 -1.31
CA LEU A 480 2.55 -21.49 -0.05
C LEU A 480 3.27 -22.82 -0.16
N LEU A 481 4.26 -23.01 0.69
CA LEU A 481 5.07 -24.21 0.78
C LEU A 481 4.72 -24.97 2.04
N GLN A 482 4.43 -26.25 1.91
CA GLN A 482 4.15 -27.11 3.06
C GLN A 482 5.45 -27.71 3.61
N GLU A 483 5.74 -27.43 4.87
CA GLU A 483 6.88 -28.01 5.61
C GLU A 483 6.40 -29.10 6.57
N ASP A 484 7.33 -29.87 7.14
CA ASP A 484 7.01 -30.92 8.12
C ASP A 484 6.34 -30.34 9.38
N ALA A 485 6.72 -29.12 9.78
CA ALA A 485 6.25 -28.43 10.98
C ALA A 485 5.82 -26.98 10.71
N GLY A 486 4.96 -26.74 9.72
CA GLY A 486 4.40 -25.42 9.44
C GLY A 486 4.22 -25.16 7.94
N PHE A 487 4.24 -23.87 7.57
CA PHE A 487 4.23 -23.45 6.17
C PHE A 487 5.19 -22.29 5.96
N SER A 488 5.86 -22.26 4.82
CA SER A 488 6.56 -21.07 4.33
C SER A 488 5.68 -20.33 3.35
N SER A 489 5.56 -19.02 3.53
CA SER A 489 4.85 -18.11 2.63
C SER A 489 5.87 -17.26 1.91
N CYS A 490 5.93 -17.35 0.57
CA CYS A 490 6.84 -16.55 -0.22
C CYS A 490 6.08 -15.54 -1.06
N PHE A 491 6.57 -14.31 -1.12
CA PHE A 491 6.03 -13.27 -1.98
C PHE A 491 7.05 -12.95 -3.08
N ILE A 492 6.56 -12.77 -4.30
CA ILE A 492 7.35 -12.29 -5.45
C ILE A 492 6.54 -11.21 -6.17
N LEU A 493 7.16 -10.04 -6.38
CA LEU A 493 6.63 -8.98 -7.24
C LEU A 493 7.42 -8.94 -8.54
N LEU A 494 6.73 -9.15 -9.66
CA LEU A 494 7.26 -8.95 -10.99
C LEU A 494 6.78 -7.59 -11.51
N LYS A 495 7.66 -6.81 -12.13
CA LYS A 495 7.31 -5.51 -12.70
C LYS A 495 8.00 -5.31 -14.05
N GLN A 496 7.22 -4.96 -15.06
CA GLN A 496 7.73 -4.66 -16.40
C GLN A 496 8.77 -3.52 -16.36
N GLY A 497 9.90 -3.71 -17.04
CA GLY A 497 11.04 -2.78 -17.04
C GLY A 497 11.93 -2.89 -15.79
N THR A 498 11.63 -3.79 -14.87
CA THR A 498 12.41 -4.03 -13.64
C THR A 498 12.74 -5.51 -13.44
N GLY A 499 11.90 -6.42 -13.97
CA GLY A 499 12.01 -7.84 -13.72
C GLY A 499 11.44 -8.24 -12.36
N VAL A 500 12.24 -8.96 -11.55
CA VAL A 500 11.85 -9.33 -10.17
C VAL A 500 12.14 -8.15 -9.24
N ALA A 501 11.11 -7.36 -8.95
CA ALA A 501 11.25 -6.09 -8.23
C ALA A 501 11.33 -6.26 -6.71
N ALA A 502 10.66 -7.27 -6.16
CA ALA A 502 10.74 -7.58 -4.72
C ALA A 502 10.47 -9.06 -4.47
N SER A 503 11.05 -9.59 -3.39
CA SER A 503 10.65 -10.88 -2.86
C SER A 503 10.91 -10.99 -1.36
N SER A 504 10.16 -11.85 -0.69
CA SER A 504 10.31 -12.12 0.75
C SER A 504 9.86 -13.53 1.09
N VAL A 505 10.30 -14.03 2.25
CA VAL A 505 9.89 -15.31 2.82
C VAL A 505 9.46 -15.10 4.27
N GLU A 506 8.24 -15.54 4.59
CA GLU A 506 7.66 -15.47 5.93
C GLU A 506 7.29 -16.87 6.43
N GLN A 507 7.52 -17.13 7.72
CA GLN A 507 7.14 -18.38 8.36
C GLN A 507 5.72 -18.30 8.93
N ILE A 508 4.88 -19.27 8.56
CA ILE A 508 3.53 -19.44 9.08
C ILE A 508 3.53 -20.64 10.03
N LYS A 509 3.27 -20.37 11.30
CA LYS A 509 3.40 -21.36 12.38
C LYS A 509 2.18 -22.27 12.48
N SER A 510 1.04 -21.89 11.91
CA SER A 510 -0.22 -22.60 12.11
C SER A 510 -1.12 -22.67 10.88
N ARG A 511 -1.93 -23.74 10.79
CA ARG A 511 -2.97 -23.89 9.74
C ARG A 511 -4.00 -22.75 9.73
N PRO A 512 -4.49 -22.24 10.88
CA PRO A 512 -5.43 -21.11 10.88
C PRO A 512 -4.85 -19.82 10.28
N GLU A 513 -3.57 -19.53 10.49
CA GLU A 513 -2.91 -18.37 9.87
C GLU A 513 -2.78 -18.53 8.35
N ARG A 514 -2.43 -19.73 7.88
CA ARG A 514 -2.45 -20.07 6.45
C ARG A 514 -3.84 -19.85 5.86
N ASP A 515 -4.88 -20.35 6.53
CA ASP A 515 -6.26 -20.22 6.04
C ASP A 515 -6.71 -18.76 5.98
N LYS A 516 -6.33 -17.95 6.99
CA LYS A 516 -6.55 -16.50 6.94
C LYS A 516 -5.86 -15.84 5.76
N LEU A 517 -4.61 -16.23 5.44
CA LEU A 517 -3.89 -15.71 4.28
C LEU A 517 -4.60 -16.10 2.97
N VAL A 518 -4.97 -17.38 2.81
CA VAL A 518 -5.71 -17.86 1.62
C VAL A 518 -7.03 -17.11 1.45
N VAL A 519 -7.78 -16.91 2.55
CA VAL A 519 -9.01 -16.12 2.56
C VAL A 519 -8.74 -14.68 2.15
N LYS A 520 -7.67 -14.04 2.64
CA LYS A 520 -7.28 -12.68 2.22
C LYS A 520 -6.95 -12.61 0.73
N LEU A 521 -6.21 -13.57 0.19
CA LEU A 521 -5.90 -13.64 -1.24
C LEU A 521 -7.18 -13.77 -2.09
N ALA A 522 -8.12 -14.61 -1.65
CA ALA A 522 -9.41 -14.78 -2.30
C ALA A 522 -10.31 -13.54 -2.22
N HIS A 523 -10.35 -12.84 -1.07
CA HIS A 523 -11.15 -11.62 -0.87
C HIS A 523 -10.54 -10.37 -1.52
N GLY A 524 -9.21 -10.33 -1.66
CA GLY A 524 -8.51 -9.29 -2.41
C GLY A 524 -8.88 -9.25 -3.90
N SER A 525 -9.66 -10.25 -4.36
CA SER A 525 -10.34 -10.33 -5.66
C SER A 525 -9.44 -10.24 -6.90
N SER A 526 -8.11 -10.25 -6.72
CA SER A 526 -7.13 -10.11 -7.80
C SER A 526 -6.26 -11.35 -8.01
N TYR A 527 -6.30 -12.34 -7.10
CA TYR A 527 -5.45 -13.54 -7.14
C TYR A 527 -6.22 -14.79 -7.57
N LEU A 528 -5.59 -15.62 -8.39
CA LEU A 528 -6.07 -16.94 -8.76
C LEU A 528 -5.02 -18.01 -8.46
N GLU A 529 -5.47 -19.15 -7.92
CA GLU A 529 -4.62 -20.34 -7.82
C GLU A 529 -4.19 -20.74 -9.24
N SER A 530 -2.87 -20.84 -9.44
CA SER A 530 -2.24 -21.00 -10.74
C SER A 530 -1.28 -22.19 -10.74
N SER A 531 -0.95 -22.69 -11.93
CA SER A 531 0.01 -23.79 -12.04
C SER A 531 1.47 -23.36 -11.71
N PRO A 532 2.31 -24.25 -11.15
CA PRO A 532 3.75 -24.00 -10.98
C PRO A 532 4.49 -23.69 -12.29
N GLN A 533 4.03 -24.24 -13.42
CA GLN A 533 4.61 -23.98 -14.74
C GLN A 533 4.47 -22.50 -15.14
N TYR A 534 3.35 -21.87 -14.76
CA TYR A 534 3.13 -20.45 -15.02
C TYR A 534 4.08 -19.57 -14.19
N LEU A 535 4.31 -19.93 -12.93
CA LEU A 535 5.35 -19.29 -12.10
C LEU A 535 6.72 -19.38 -12.78
N ASP A 536 7.12 -20.59 -13.20
CA ASP A 536 8.41 -20.82 -13.84
C ASP A 536 8.57 -19.98 -15.12
N LEU A 537 7.54 -19.93 -15.97
CA LEU A 537 7.50 -19.11 -17.18
C LEU A 537 7.68 -17.61 -16.87
N ARG A 538 6.87 -17.08 -15.95
CA ARG A 538 6.86 -15.66 -15.61
C ARG A 538 8.14 -15.21 -14.92
N VAL A 539 8.70 -16.05 -14.06
CA VAL A 539 10.00 -15.80 -13.44
C VAL A 539 11.10 -15.73 -14.50
N CYS A 540 11.13 -16.66 -15.46
CA CYS A 540 12.13 -16.64 -16.52
C CYS A 540 12.02 -15.38 -17.39
N GLN A 541 10.80 -14.93 -17.69
CA GLN A 541 10.56 -13.67 -18.41
C GLN A 541 11.00 -12.45 -17.60
N ALA A 542 10.67 -12.39 -16.32
CA ALA A 542 11.09 -11.29 -15.45
C ALA A 542 12.61 -11.26 -15.23
N LEU A 543 13.28 -12.40 -15.16
CA LEU A 543 14.74 -12.46 -15.07
C LEU A 543 15.42 -11.91 -16.33
N ALA A 544 14.87 -12.21 -17.51
CA ALA A 544 15.39 -11.62 -18.76
C ALA A 544 15.19 -10.09 -18.78
N ASP A 545 14.02 -9.62 -18.37
CA ASP A 545 13.70 -8.19 -18.29
C ASP A 545 14.61 -7.47 -17.29
N GLY A 546 14.81 -8.02 -16.10
CA GLY A 546 15.71 -7.46 -15.09
C GLY A 546 17.15 -7.34 -15.60
N VAL A 547 17.69 -8.41 -16.19
CA VAL A 547 19.05 -8.40 -16.77
C VAL A 547 19.19 -7.37 -17.89
N ALA A 548 18.18 -7.24 -18.76
CA ALA A 548 18.18 -6.24 -19.83
C ALA A 548 18.20 -4.80 -19.30
N ASN A 549 17.59 -4.57 -18.12
CA ASN A 549 17.54 -3.27 -17.45
C ASN A 549 18.62 -3.06 -16.38
N GLY A 550 19.56 -3.99 -16.23
CA GLY A 550 20.63 -3.89 -15.22
C GLY A 550 20.17 -4.12 -13.77
N VAL A 551 18.97 -4.68 -13.57
CA VAL A 551 18.37 -4.91 -12.26
C VAL A 551 18.59 -6.37 -11.84
N THR A 552 19.07 -6.56 -10.61
CA THR A 552 19.31 -7.88 -10.01
C THR A 552 18.22 -8.17 -8.95
N PRO A 553 17.66 -9.39 -8.88
CA PRO A 553 16.72 -9.77 -7.82
C PRO A 553 17.37 -9.73 -6.43
N ASN A 554 16.58 -9.48 -5.38
CA ASN A 554 17.08 -9.46 -4.01
C ASN A 554 17.46 -10.87 -3.49
N HIS A 555 18.21 -10.93 -2.38
CA HIS A 555 18.73 -12.20 -1.83
C HIS A 555 17.61 -13.19 -1.42
N TRP A 556 16.44 -12.71 -1.01
CA TRP A 556 15.28 -13.57 -0.73
C TRP A 556 14.82 -14.36 -1.94
N PHE A 557 15.02 -13.85 -3.16
CA PHE A 557 14.62 -14.56 -4.37
C PHE A 557 15.46 -15.82 -4.57
N VAL A 558 16.75 -15.77 -4.20
CA VAL A 558 17.63 -16.94 -4.14
C VAL A 558 17.03 -17.95 -3.18
N ARG A 559 16.64 -17.55 -1.97
CA ARG A 559 16.03 -18.46 -0.97
C ARG A 559 14.79 -19.15 -1.52
N ILE A 560 13.93 -18.40 -2.20
CA ILE A 560 12.73 -18.95 -2.83
C ILE A 560 13.11 -20.01 -3.86
N ALA A 561 14.06 -19.73 -4.76
CA ALA A 561 14.54 -20.70 -5.73
C ALA A 561 15.08 -22.00 -5.06
N GLU A 562 15.77 -21.88 -3.92
CA GLU A 562 16.22 -23.04 -3.14
C GLU A 562 15.05 -23.87 -2.58
N LEU A 563 14.06 -23.21 -1.98
CA LEU A 563 12.89 -23.87 -1.40
C LEU A 563 12.05 -24.60 -2.45
N LEU A 564 12.00 -24.07 -3.66
CA LEU A 564 11.29 -24.67 -4.80
C LEU A 564 12.12 -25.75 -5.53
N GLY A 565 13.39 -25.95 -5.14
CA GLY A 565 14.31 -26.85 -5.84
C GLY A 565 14.53 -26.42 -7.30
N ARG A 566 14.57 -25.12 -7.58
CA ARG A 566 14.68 -24.55 -8.93
C ARG A 566 16.11 -24.06 -9.20
N ASP A 567 16.87 -24.82 -9.97
CA ASP A 567 18.24 -24.48 -10.38
C ASP A 567 18.36 -24.03 -11.84
N ARG A 568 17.24 -24.02 -12.56
CA ARG A 568 17.18 -23.77 -14.01
C ARG A 568 16.38 -22.54 -14.39
N TRP A 569 16.01 -21.68 -13.44
CA TRP A 569 15.46 -20.37 -13.77
C TRP A 569 16.51 -19.54 -14.51
N LYS A 570 16.29 -19.38 -15.81
CA LYS A 570 17.17 -18.65 -16.72
C LYS A 570 16.33 -17.63 -17.47
N GLY A 571 16.87 -16.42 -17.59
CA GLY A 571 16.23 -15.35 -18.34
C GLY A 571 15.83 -15.81 -19.74
N THR A 572 14.53 -15.80 -20.03
CA THR A 572 13.96 -16.04 -21.36
C THR A 572 12.98 -14.91 -21.65
N PRO A 573 13.31 -13.94 -22.53
CA PRO A 573 12.43 -12.81 -22.81
C PRO A 573 11.03 -13.26 -23.22
N LEU A 574 10.02 -12.45 -22.88
CA LEU A 574 8.69 -12.64 -23.43
C LEU A 574 8.73 -12.37 -24.94
N ASP A 575 8.27 -13.33 -25.73
CA ASP A 575 7.99 -13.15 -27.15
C ASP A 575 6.48 -13.30 -27.35
N ALA A 576 5.77 -12.18 -27.23
CA ALA A 576 4.31 -12.16 -27.30
C ALA A 576 3.77 -12.72 -28.61
N GLY A 577 4.48 -12.52 -29.73
CA GLY A 577 4.10 -13.05 -31.03
C GLY A 577 4.19 -14.58 -31.07
N ASN A 578 5.29 -15.13 -30.60
CA ASN A 578 5.47 -16.59 -30.52
C ASN A 578 4.47 -17.24 -29.53
N GLU A 579 4.24 -16.64 -28.38
CA GLU A 579 3.24 -17.13 -27.41
C GLU A 579 1.83 -17.15 -28.01
N LEU A 580 1.44 -16.13 -28.79
CA LEU A 580 0.17 -16.14 -29.50
C LEU A 580 0.08 -17.26 -30.55
N LEU A 581 1.17 -17.58 -31.25
CA LEU A 581 1.17 -18.71 -32.18
C LEU A 581 0.99 -20.04 -31.45
N LEU A 582 1.69 -20.25 -30.33
CA LEU A 582 1.54 -21.46 -29.51
C LEU A 582 0.14 -21.61 -28.94
N LEU A 583 -0.44 -20.51 -28.43
CA LEU A 583 -1.82 -20.48 -27.95
C LEU A 583 -2.81 -20.79 -29.07
N ARG A 584 -2.58 -20.27 -30.28
CA ARG A 584 -3.42 -20.56 -31.46
C ARG A 584 -3.39 -22.03 -31.82
N ASP A 585 -2.19 -22.61 -31.93
CA ASP A 585 -1.99 -24.02 -32.30
C ASP A 585 -2.64 -24.94 -31.26
N GLU A 586 -2.59 -24.57 -29.98
CA GLU A 586 -3.31 -25.27 -28.91
C GLU A 586 -4.83 -25.20 -29.12
N ILE A 587 -5.40 -24.03 -29.38
CA ILE A 587 -6.84 -23.89 -29.64
C ILE A 587 -7.23 -24.72 -30.87
N ASP A 588 -6.47 -24.63 -31.96
CA ASP A 588 -6.73 -25.38 -33.19
C ASP A 588 -6.71 -26.90 -32.95
N SER A 589 -5.77 -27.37 -32.14
CA SER A 589 -5.65 -28.80 -31.81
C SER A 589 -6.77 -29.32 -30.91
N LEU A 590 -7.25 -28.51 -29.96
CA LEU A 590 -8.21 -28.94 -28.93
C LEU A 590 -9.66 -28.60 -29.29
N SER A 591 -9.90 -27.44 -29.90
CA SER A 591 -11.22 -26.89 -30.20
C SER A 591 -11.15 -25.87 -31.35
N PRO A 592 -10.97 -26.31 -32.61
CA PRO A 592 -10.81 -25.40 -33.75
C PRO A 592 -11.99 -24.42 -33.94
N ALA A 593 -13.20 -24.82 -33.52
CA ALA A 593 -14.38 -23.95 -33.55
C ALA A 593 -14.20 -22.64 -32.74
N LEU A 594 -13.30 -22.62 -31.75
CA LEU A 594 -12.99 -21.41 -30.97
C LEU A 594 -12.13 -20.40 -31.74
N LEU A 595 -11.64 -20.74 -32.94
CA LEU A 595 -10.93 -19.85 -33.87
C LEU A 595 -11.83 -19.29 -34.98
N GLU A 596 -13.13 -19.62 -34.98
CA GLU A 596 -14.07 -19.06 -35.95
C GLU A 596 -14.21 -17.54 -35.80
N GLU A 597 -14.52 -16.87 -36.92
CA GLU A 597 -14.69 -15.41 -36.96
C GLU A 597 -15.77 -14.91 -35.98
N SER A 598 -16.82 -15.70 -35.76
CA SER A 598 -17.87 -15.42 -34.78
C SER A 598 -17.34 -15.33 -33.36
N GLU A 599 -16.41 -16.20 -32.96
CA GLU A 599 -15.79 -16.23 -31.64
C GLU A 599 -14.82 -15.06 -31.45
N TYR A 600 -14.08 -14.70 -32.50
CA TYR A 600 -13.23 -13.52 -32.54
C TYR A 600 -14.06 -12.23 -32.36
N VAL A 601 -15.09 -12.03 -33.18
CA VAL A 601 -15.97 -10.85 -33.10
C VAL A 601 -16.67 -10.77 -31.74
N GLY A 602 -17.23 -11.88 -31.27
CA GLY A 602 -17.87 -11.93 -29.95
C GLY A 602 -16.93 -11.58 -28.81
N ALA A 603 -15.67 -12.04 -28.86
CA ALA A 603 -14.67 -11.68 -27.86
C ALA A 603 -14.36 -10.18 -27.86
N LEU A 604 -14.22 -9.56 -29.04
CA LEU A 604 -13.99 -8.12 -29.16
C LEU A 604 -15.17 -7.33 -28.58
N GLU A 605 -16.42 -7.68 -28.93
CA GLU A 605 -17.61 -7.00 -28.42
C GLU A 605 -17.74 -7.10 -26.89
N GLU A 606 -17.56 -8.30 -26.33
CA GLU A 606 -17.58 -8.54 -24.88
C GLU A 606 -16.49 -7.74 -24.16
N SER A 607 -15.31 -7.60 -24.77
CA SER A 607 -14.13 -6.99 -24.16
C SER A 607 -14.32 -5.53 -23.75
N GLY A 608 -15.20 -4.80 -24.41
CA GLY A 608 -15.53 -3.41 -24.07
C GLY A 608 -16.14 -3.24 -22.67
N ARG A 609 -16.62 -4.33 -22.05
CA ARG A 609 -17.24 -4.32 -20.72
C ARG A 609 -16.40 -4.97 -19.63
N TRP A 610 -15.27 -5.60 -19.96
CA TRP A 610 -14.51 -6.38 -18.97
C TRP A 610 -14.03 -5.57 -17.77
N LEU A 611 -13.66 -4.30 -17.95
CA LEU A 611 -13.28 -3.41 -16.84
C LEU A 611 -14.44 -3.18 -15.84
N LEU A 612 -15.69 -3.26 -16.30
CA LEU A 612 -16.91 -3.08 -15.50
C LEU A 612 -17.40 -4.41 -14.91
N ASP A 613 -17.38 -5.47 -15.72
CA ASP A 613 -17.91 -6.78 -15.35
C ASP A 613 -16.92 -7.56 -14.46
N PHE A 614 -15.61 -7.27 -14.57
CA PHE A 614 -14.53 -7.87 -13.76
C PHE A 614 -13.61 -6.81 -13.12
N PRO A 615 -14.15 -5.88 -12.32
CA PRO A 615 -13.40 -4.71 -11.83
C PRO A 615 -12.27 -5.10 -10.88
N ALA A 616 -12.35 -6.27 -10.25
CA ALA A 616 -11.30 -6.74 -9.36
C ALA A 616 -10.02 -7.18 -10.08
N PHE A 617 -10.13 -7.60 -11.34
CA PHE A 617 -8.99 -8.07 -12.14
C PHE A 617 -8.50 -7.01 -13.11
N PHE A 618 -9.42 -6.27 -13.73
CA PHE A 618 -9.12 -5.31 -14.79
C PHE A 618 -9.43 -3.85 -14.42
N GLY A 619 -9.97 -3.58 -13.22
CA GLY A 619 -10.38 -2.22 -12.83
C GLY A 619 -9.23 -1.24 -12.64
N SER A 620 -8.00 -1.74 -12.48
CA SER A 620 -6.76 -0.97 -12.44
C SER A 620 -6.19 -0.65 -13.83
N TRP A 621 -6.80 -1.15 -14.92
CA TRP A 621 -6.30 -0.95 -16.27
C TRP A 621 -6.62 0.45 -16.77
N ALA A 622 -5.65 1.33 -16.58
CA ALA A 622 -5.62 2.68 -17.11
C ALA A 622 -4.16 3.12 -17.22
N GLU A 623 -3.90 4.01 -18.16
CA GLU A 623 -2.63 4.72 -18.20
C GLU A 623 -2.63 5.80 -17.11
N THR A 624 -1.53 5.91 -16.38
CA THR A 624 -1.34 6.89 -15.30
C THR A 624 -0.04 7.67 -15.48
N GLY A 625 0.13 8.76 -14.74
CA GLY A 625 1.33 9.61 -14.78
C GLY A 625 1.25 10.82 -15.73
N ASP A 626 2.36 11.57 -15.80
CA ASP A 626 2.43 12.90 -16.42
C ASP A 626 2.07 12.93 -17.91
N ALA A 627 2.40 11.87 -18.65
CA ALA A 627 2.06 11.76 -20.06
C ALA A 627 0.53 11.69 -20.27
N ALA A 628 -0.17 10.90 -19.45
CA ALA A 628 -1.63 10.81 -19.48
C ALA A 628 -2.26 12.14 -19.03
N ALA A 629 -1.72 12.74 -17.96
CA ALA A 629 -2.17 14.04 -17.46
C ALA A 629 -2.02 15.16 -18.51
N GLY A 630 -0.86 15.22 -19.18
CA GLY A 630 -0.54 16.21 -20.20
C GLY A 630 -1.47 16.14 -21.41
N GLU A 631 -1.81 14.93 -21.87
CA GLU A 631 -2.74 14.75 -22.99
C GLU A 631 -4.17 15.15 -22.65
N VAL A 632 -4.64 14.81 -21.44
CA VAL A 632 -5.97 15.22 -20.98
C VAL A 632 -6.04 16.73 -20.76
N ASP A 633 -5.01 17.35 -20.18
CA ASP A 633 -4.97 18.80 -19.96
C ASP A 633 -4.85 19.60 -21.25
N ALA A 634 -4.05 19.14 -22.22
CA ALA A 634 -3.88 19.80 -23.51
C ALA A 634 -5.20 19.91 -24.28
N ALA A 635 -6.04 18.87 -24.25
CA ALA A 635 -7.36 18.90 -24.90
C ALA A 635 -8.44 19.65 -24.12
N MET A 636 -8.28 19.84 -22.81
CA MET A 636 -9.22 20.59 -21.97
C MET A 636 -9.10 22.13 -22.09
N THR A 637 -8.18 22.63 -22.94
CA THR A 637 -8.02 24.06 -23.24
C THR A 637 -9.10 24.62 -24.17
N GLY A 638 -9.86 23.76 -24.86
CA GLY A 638 -11.01 24.14 -25.69
C GLY A 638 -12.34 24.09 -24.93
N ARG A 639 -13.18 25.13 -25.03
CA ARG A 639 -14.57 25.10 -24.49
C ARG A 639 -15.54 24.60 -25.56
N GLY A 640 -16.20 23.45 -25.37
CA GLY A 640 -17.28 22.99 -26.24
C GLY A 640 -17.77 21.55 -26.01
N ARG A 641 -18.95 21.19 -26.55
CA ARG A 641 -19.42 19.80 -26.69
C ARG A 641 -18.58 19.14 -27.80
N GLY A 642 -17.65 18.28 -27.42
CA GLY A 642 -16.66 17.66 -28.33
C GLY A 642 -15.28 17.42 -27.67
N VAL A 643 -15.06 18.01 -26.49
CA VAL A 643 -13.80 17.86 -25.72
C VAL A 643 -13.53 16.39 -25.39
N ASP A 644 -14.52 15.62 -24.95
CA ASP A 644 -14.30 14.21 -24.55
C ASP A 644 -13.86 13.33 -25.73
N ALA A 645 -14.45 13.50 -26.90
CA ALA A 645 -14.03 12.76 -28.10
C ALA A 645 -12.62 13.17 -28.57
N SER A 646 -12.29 14.46 -28.49
CA SER A 646 -10.96 14.99 -28.80
C SER A 646 -9.89 14.48 -27.82
N VAL A 647 -10.19 14.47 -26.51
CA VAL A 647 -9.31 13.93 -25.47
C VAL A 647 -9.04 12.45 -25.73
N ILE A 648 -10.08 11.65 -25.98
CA ILE A 648 -9.94 10.21 -26.25
C ILE A 648 -9.13 9.95 -27.51
N ALA A 649 -9.35 10.70 -28.59
CA ALA A 649 -8.56 10.59 -29.81
C ALA A 649 -7.06 10.88 -29.59
N ARG A 650 -6.73 11.87 -28.73
CA ARG A 650 -5.34 12.16 -28.34
C ARG A 650 -4.74 11.06 -27.47
N VAL A 651 -5.49 10.54 -26.50
CA VAL A 651 -5.06 9.39 -25.69
C VAL A 651 -4.72 8.20 -26.59
N PHE A 652 -5.54 7.90 -27.59
CA PHE A 652 -5.19 6.86 -28.55
C PHE A 652 -3.90 7.15 -29.32
N THR A 653 -3.81 8.34 -29.92
CA THR A 653 -2.71 8.67 -30.84
C THR A 653 -1.37 8.84 -30.14
N ASN A 654 -1.37 9.51 -28.97
CA ASN A 654 -0.16 9.97 -28.30
C ASN A 654 0.25 9.09 -27.12
N LEU A 655 -0.64 8.22 -26.62
CA LEU A 655 -0.38 7.42 -25.43
C LEU A 655 -0.53 5.91 -25.69
N LEU A 656 -1.67 5.45 -26.21
CA LEU A 656 -1.93 4.02 -26.38
C LEU A 656 -1.22 3.42 -27.60
N GLU A 657 -1.32 4.02 -28.79
CA GLU A 657 -0.64 3.49 -29.98
C GLU A 657 0.89 3.41 -29.84
N PRO A 658 1.59 4.42 -29.27
CA PRO A 658 3.02 4.30 -28.99
C PRO A 658 3.36 3.16 -28.02
N LYS A 659 2.41 2.73 -27.19
CA LYS A 659 2.54 1.64 -26.22
C LYS A 659 1.87 0.34 -26.67
N ARG A 660 1.53 0.20 -27.96
CA ARG A 660 0.84 -1.00 -28.50
C ARG A 660 1.54 -2.29 -28.11
N ASP A 661 2.87 -2.36 -28.28
CA ASP A 661 3.63 -3.58 -27.98
C ASP A 661 3.62 -3.91 -26.47
N ALA A 662 3.65 -2.89 -25.60
CA ALA A 662 3.51 -3.10 -24.15
C ALA A 662 2.10 -3.58 -23.76
N TRP A 663 1.06 -3.10 -24.44
CA TRP A 663 -0.30 -3.60 -24.27
C TRP A 663 -0.46 -5.03 -24.80
N LEU A 664 0.19 -5.36 -25.90
CA LEU A 664 0.23 -6.73 -26.42
C LEU A 664 0.86 -7.67 -25.40
N ASP A 665 2.03 -7.33 -24.86
CA ASP A 665 2.70 -8.11 -23.82
C ASP A 665 1.78 -8.35 -22.61
N ARG A 666 1.10 -7.30 -22.14
CA ARG A 666 0.15 -7.40 -21.02
C ARG A 666 -1.00 -8.36 -21.32
N LEU A 667 -1.61 -8.25 -22.50
CA LEU A 667 -2.71 -9.11 -22.92
C LEU A 667 -2.29 -10.58 -23.10
N VAL A 668 -1.09 -10.81 -23.61
CA VAL A 668 -0.54 -12.17 -23.73
C VAL A 668 -0.27 -12.76 -22.35
N VAL A 669 0.33 -12.01 -21.43
CA VAL A 669 0.56 -12.51 -20.07
C VAL A 669 -0.76 -12.78 -19.35
N GLU A 670 -1.77 -11.92 -19.50
CA GLU A 670 -3.12 -12.20 -18.98
C GLU A 670 -3.74 -13.46 -19.58
N THR A 671 -3.58 -13.66 -20.89
CA THR A 671 -4.06 -14.87 -21.57
C THR A 671 -3.43 -16.12 -20.98
N LEU A 672 -2.10 -16.09 -20.77
CA LEU A 672 -1.35 -17.17 -20.14
C LEU A 672 -1.81 -17.38 -18.69
N TRP A 673 -2.01 -16.30 -17.92
CA TRP A 673 -2.50 -16.39 -16.55
C TRP A 673 -3.87 -17.06 -16.47
N LEU A 674 -4.85 -16.60 -17.26
CA LEU A 674 -6.19 -17.19 -17.32
C LEU A 674 -6.14 -18.65 -17.77
N ARG A 675 -5.24 -19.01 -18.68
CA ARG A 675 -5.04 -20.39 -19.14
C ARG A 675 -4.50 -21.30 -18.03
N HIS A 676 -3.58 -20.78 -17.21
CA HIS A 676 -2.93 -21.53 -16.14
C HIS A 676 -3.64 -21.44 -14.78
N ALA A 677 -4.67 -20.60 -14.69
CA ALA A 677 -5.52 -20.47 -13.52
C ALA A 677 -6.44 -21.68 -13.37
N ARG A 678 -6.59 -22.17 -12.14
CA ARG A 678 -7.46 -23.31 -11.81
C ARG A 678 -8.94 -23.00 -12.02
N SER A 679 -9.34 -21.76 -11.74
CA SER A 679 -10.73 -21.29 -11.86
C SER A 679 -10.76 -19.85 -12.36
N ALA A 680 -10.58 -19.68 -13.67
CA ALA A 680 -10.60 -18.37 -14.31
C ALA A 680 -12.02 -17.79 -14.41
N PRO A 681 -12.22 -16.49 -14.14
CA PRO A 681 -13.52 -15.81 -14.31
C PRO A 681 -13.89 -15.58 -15.79
N LEU A 682 -12.88 -15.55 -16.65
CA LEU A 682 -12.98 -15.36 -18.09
C LEU A 682 -12.27 -16.51 -18.80
N LYS A 683 -12.89 -17.05 -19.86
CA LYS A 683 -12.24 -18.04 -20.72
C LYS A 683 -11.03 -17.41 -21.40
N TRP A 684 -9.85 -17.99 -21.26
CA TRP A 684 -8.62 -17.42 -21.80
C TRP A 684 -8.65 -17.23 -23.33
N GLN A 685 -9.42 -18.05 -24.06
CA GLN A 685 -9.58 -17.90 -25.52
C GLN A 685 -10.24 -16.57 -25.91
N ARG A 686 -11.09 -16.00 -25.02
CA ARG A 686 -11.64 -14.66 -25.24
C ARG A 686 -10.54 -13.60 -25.17
N MET A 687 -9.65 -13.68 -24.17
CA MET A 687 -8.50 -12.77 -24.05
C MET A 687 -7.52 -12.95 -25.22
N TYR A 688 -7.30 -14.19 -25.66
CA TYR A 688 -6.47 -14.50 -26.83
C TYR A 688 -6.91 -13.72 -28.09
N HIS A 689 -8.21 -13.71 -28.41
CA HIS A 689 -8.73 -12.98 -29.58
C HIS A 689 -8.49 -11.47 -29.50
N VAL A 690 -8.59 -10.89 -28.31
CA VAL A 690 -8.28 -9.46 -28.11
C VAL A 690 -6.78 -9.20 -28.26
N ALA A 691 -5.93 -10.07 -27.71
CA ALA A 691 -4.49 -10.00 -27.88
C ALA A 691 -4.10 -10.13 -29.37
N GLN A 692 -4.74 -11.03 -30.11
CA GLN A 692 -4.58 -11.18 -31.55
C GLN A 692 -4.95 -9.91 -32.31
N ALA A 693 -6.06 -9.26 -31.96
CA ALA A 693 -6.47 -8.00 -32.57
C ALA A 693 -5.48 -6.86 -32.30
N VAL A 694 -4.89 -6.80 -31.10
CA VAL A 694 -3.84 -5.82 -30.76
C VAL A 694 -2.54 -6.08 -31.52
N ALA A 695 -2.18 -7.35 -31.72
CA ALA A 695 -1.03 -7.77 -32.52
C ALA A 695 -1.17 -7.42 -34.01
N ASP A 696 -2.41 -7.41 -34.54
CA ASP A 696 -2.69 -7.02 -35.91
C ASP A 696 -2.52 -5.50 -36.10
N ARG A 697 -1.43 -5.11 -36.77
CA ARG A 697 -1.11 -3.71 -37.05
C ARG A 697 -2.03 -3.07 -38.10
N THR A 698 -2.88 -3.85 -38.78
CA THR A 698 -3.90 -3.32 -39.68
C THR A 698 -5.14 -2.85 -38.93
N VAL A 699 -5.34 -3.31 -37.69
CA VAL A 699 -6.44 -2.88 -36.80
C VAL A 699 -5.96 -1.75 -35.90
N ALA A 700 -6.62 -0.60 -35.97
CA ALA A 700 -6.30 0.52 -35.08
C ALA A 700 -6.76 0.21 -33.64
N LEU A 701 -5.99 0.59 -32.60
CA LEU A 701 -6.39 0.28 -31.22
C LEU A 701 -7.76 0.86 -30.85
N LYS A 702 -8.15 1.99 -31.45
CA LYS A 702 -9.47 2.60 -31.27
C LYS A 702 -10.65 1.75 -31.76
N GLU A 703 -10.40 0.75 -32.61
CA GLU A 703 -11.41 -0.18 -33.12
C GLU A 703 -11.58 -1.40 -32.22
N ILE A 704 -10.69 -1.57 -31.23
CA ILE A 704 -10.74 -2.66 -30.26
C ILE A 704 -11.51 -2.17 -29.02
N PRO A 705 -12.68 -2.78 -28.69
CA PRO A 705 -13.54 -2.26 -27.62
C PRO A 705 -12.87 -2.19 -26.25
N LEU A 706 -12.03 -3.16 -25.89
CA LEU A 706 -11.23 -3.13 -24.66
C LEU A 706 -10.35 -1.88 -24.56
N MET A 707 -9.63 -1.56 -25.63
CA MET A 707 -8.71 -0.41 -25.66
C MET A 707 -9.47 0.91 -25.58
N THR A 708 -10.69 0.95 -26.13
CA THR A 708 -11.62 2.07 -25.93
C THR A 708 -12.05 2.21 -24.48
N ALA A 709 -12.40 1.11 -23.80
CA ALA A 709 -12.71 1.13 -22.38
C ALA A 709 -11.52 1.63 -21.53
N VAL A 710 -10.30 1.17 -21.83
CA VAL A 710 -9.06 1.62 -21.18
C VAL A 710 -8.81 3.12 -21.39
N ALA A 711 -8.99 3.63 -22.62
CA ALA A 711 -8.85 5.05 -22.91
C ALA A 711 -9.85 5.89 -22.11
N HIS A 712 -11.11 5.45 -22.03
CA HIS A 712 -12.13 6.11 -21.22
C HIS A 712 -11.80 6.10 -19.73
N ARG A 713 -11.33 4.96 -19.21
CA ARG A 713 -10.95 4.81 -17.81
C ARG A 713 -9.77 5.70 -17.44
N THR A 714 -8.78 5.80 -18.31
CA THR A 714 -7.62 6.71 -18.20
C THR A 714 -8.09 8.16 -18.00
N VAL A 715 -9.01 8.63 -18.85
CA VAL A 715 -9.56 10.00 -18.76
C VAL A 715 -10.41 10.18 -17.50
N GLU A 716 -11.20 9.18 -17.11
CA GLU A 716 -12.04 9.23 -15.92
C GLU A 716 -11.21 9.36 -14.64
N LEU A 717 -10.20 8.51 -14.45
CA LEU A 717 -9.33 8.53 -13.27
C LEU A 717 -8.63 9.87 -13.12
N TYR A 718 -8.12 10.44 -14.23
CA TYR A 718 -7.52 11.76 -14.21
C TYR A 718 -8.51 12.88 -13.82
N ARG A 719 -9.77 12.79 -14.27
CA ARG A 719 -10.79 13.78 -13.91
C ARG A 719 -11.19 13.70 -12.45
N VAL A 720 -11.17 12.51 -11.86
CA VAL A 720 -11.41 12.31 -10.42
C VAL A 720 -10.27 12.93 -9.61
N SER A 721 -9.02 12.57 -9.91
CA SER A 721 -7.85 13.10 -9.19
C SER A 721 -7.74 14.64 -9.31
N ARG A 722 -8.05 15.21 -10.47
CA ARG A 722 -8.06 16.67 -10.68
C ARG A 722 -9.18 17.39 -9.91
N LYS A 723 -10.35 16.77 -9.72
CA LYS A 723 -11.46 17.35 -8.94
C LYS A 723 -11.14 17.32 -7.45
N GLU A 724 -10.55 16.23 -6.97
CA GLU A 724 -10.07 16.10 -5.59
C GLU A 724 -8.98 17.16 -5.30
N GLY A 725 -8.08 17.42 -6.25
CA GLY A 725 -7.08 18.50 -6.13
C GLY A 725 -7.59 19.94 -6.29
N LYS A 726 -8.79 20.17 -6.84
CA LYS A 726 -9.38 21.53 -6.99
C LYS A 726 -10.45 21.88 -5.96
N GLY A 727 -11.01 20.89 -5.26
CA GLY A 727 -11.96 21.10 -4.15
C GLY A 727 -11.32 21.61 -2.86
N SER A 728 -9.99 21.75 -2.82
CA SER A 728 -9.21 22.19 -1.65
C SER A 728 -8.59 23.60 -1.83
N LYS A 729 -9.16 24.44 -2.70
CA LYS A 729 -8.74 25.84 -2.88
C LYS A 729 -9.77 26.83 -2.34
#